data_AF-A0A656D4L5-F1
#
_entry.id   AF-A0A656D4L5-F1
#
_cell.length_a   1.000
_cell.length_b   1.000
_cell.length_c   1.000
_cell.angle_alpha   90.00
_cell.angle_beta   90.00
_cell.angle_gamma   90.00
#
_symmetry.space_group_name_H-M   'P 1'
#
loop_
_entity.id
_entity.type
_entity.pdbx_description
1 polymer ?
#
loop_
_entity_poly.entity_id
_entity_poly.type
_entity_poly.pdbx_seq_one_letter_code
_entity_poly.pdbx_strand_id
1 'polypeptide(L)'
;MSIEIRRALSRKEMSHFIKFPYNLYKNHPYWVPPLLIEQKDLVDVKRNPFYKHSEAEFYLAYKNGQIVGRIAAILNHNHNKFHGENIGFFGFFECINDKDVSAKLFETVENWAKQKGLDEIRGPVNPSTNDSCGILIEGFDKPPCVMMPYNYEYYSELCENYGFEKARDLYSYYISQEMLTPKIMQRLERGVELVLKRRNATIRPVNLKNFDEEVKKVKEVYNNAWSKNWGFVPLTDDEINHIAKGLKQIVVPEIALFAEVDGKPIGFSLSIPDINQALKGLNGRLLPFGIFKLMKNMKKITMIRVLIMGLIQEYRLSGIDAAFYYYTIKNGIEKGYSEAELGWVLEDNEPMKRVAENIGSIPYKKLSHIFKKIKVKKTMPLPKVEKIWMNGKFVNWDDAKIHVLSHVIHYGTSWFEGIRCYDTPKGSAVFRLDEHMKRLYDSVKIYRAEIPYTIEELTQAVIETIKVNKLKQCYIRPIVFRGYYELGVNPMNCPIDVVIAVWEWGEYLGKEAIEKGVDVRVSSWRRPAPDTLPMMAKVGANYMNSQLIKMEALVDGYAEGIALDYNGFVSEGSGENIFIVKDDVIYTPLISTGILPGITRISVIQISKDLGYEVKETLIPREMLYIADEIFFTGTATEITPVRSVDRIKIGCGVPGKITRSIQNIFYDIVKNGNDPYGWLTWVK
;
A
#
# COMPACT_ATOMS: atom_id res chain seq x y z
N MET A 1 21.98 -6.62 13.42
CA MET A 1 22.85 -5.95 12.41
C MET A 1 21.95 -5.05 11.57
N SER A 2 22.35 -3.82 11.26
CA SER A 2 21.50 -2.91 10.49
C SER A 2 21.47 -3.29 9.00
N ILE A 3 20.27 -3.29 8.42
CA ILE A 3 20.04 -3.43 6.97
C ILE A 3 19.78 -2.02 6.45
N GLU A 4 20.53 -1.60 5.45
CA GLU A 4 20.39 -0.29 4.82
C GLU A 4 19.83 -0.44 3.42
N ILE A 5 18.78 0.30 3.09
CA ILE A 5 18.22 0.36 1.74
C ILE A 5 18.67 1.66 1.06
N ARG A 6 19.26 1.55 -0.12
CA ARG A 6 19.71 2.70 -0.93
C ARG A 6 19.04 2.68 -2.29
N ARG A 7 18.57 3.84 -2.75
CA ARG A 7 18.12 4.03 -4.14
C ARG A 7 19.33 4.02 -5.06
N ALA A 8 19.27 3.24 -6.14
CA ALA A 8 20.30 3.20 -7.18
C ALA A 8 20.16 4.40 -8.12
N LEU A 9 21.00 5.42 -7.94
CA LEU A 9 20.93 6.68 -8.69
C LEU A 9 22.09 6.82 -9.69
N SER A 10 23.24 6.26 -9.37
CA SER A 10 24.43 6.31 -10.22
C SER A 10 24.48 5.15 -11.21
N ARG A 11 25.23 5.33 -12.31
CA ARG A 11 25.53 4.24 -13.27
C ARG A 11 26.20 3.04 -12.58
N LYS A 12 26.99 3.26 -11.53
CA LYS A 12 27.67 2.22 -10.77
C LYS A 12 26.68 1.39 -9.95
N GLU A 13 25.77 2.05 -9.23
CA GLU A 13 24.72 1.38 -8.47
C GLU A 13 23.76 0.63 -9.38
N MET A 14 23.38 1.21 -10.52
CA MET A 14 22.54 0.52 -11.49
C MET A 14 23.22 -0.73 -12.07
N SER A 15 24.53 -0.65 -12.31
CA SER A 15 25.34 -1.82 -12.69
C SER A 15 25.34 -2.90 -11.60
N HIS A 16 25.38 -2.52 -10.31
CA HIS A 16 25.25 -3.47 -9.21
C HIS A 16 23.84 -4.07 -9.14
N PHE A 17 22.79 -3.26 -9.30
CA PHE A 17 21.40 -3.69 -9.36
C PHE A 17 21.22 -4.77 -10.44
N ILE A 18 21.69 -4.52 -11.65
CA ILE A 18 21.61 -5.47 -12.78
C ILE A 18 22.39 -6.76 -12.49
N LYS A 19 23.57 -6.66 -11.86
CA LYS A 19 24.48 -7.80 -11.68
C LYS A 19 24.23 -8.63 -10.43
N PHE A 20 23.44 -8.15 -9.47
CA PHE A 20 23.16 -8.88 -8.23
C PHE A 20 22.68 -10.33 -8.45
N PRO A 21 21.70 -10.63 -9.35
CA PRO A 21 21.30 -12.02 -9.64
C PRO A 21 22.46 -12.89 -10.11
N TYR A 22 23.38 -12.35 -10.91
CA TYR A 22 24.52 -13.09 -11.44
C TYR A 22 25.47 -13.58 -10.35
N ASN A 23 25.54 -12.84 -9.23
CA ASN A 23 26.28 -13.28 -8.06
C ASN A 23 25.47 -14.28 -7.23
N LEU A 24 24.16 -14.01 -7.05
CA LEU A 24 23.25 -14.82 -6.24
C LEU A 24 23.06 -16.24 -6.80
N TYR A 25 22.99 -16.40 -8.13
CA TYR A 25 22.78 -17.67 -8.82
C TYR A 25 24.05 -18.24 -9.47
N LYS A 26 25.24 -17.72 -9.15
CA LYS A 26 26.51 -18.08 -9.81
C LYS A 26 26.75 -19.60 -9.91
N ASN A 27 26.32 -20.34 -8.89
CA ASN A 27 26.50 -21.80 -8.78
C ASN A 27 25.19 -22.58 -8.96
N HIS A 28 24.11 -21.92 -9.38
CA HIS A 28 22.80 -22.57 -9.51
C HIS A 28 22.73 -23.40 -10.80
N PRO A 29 22.40 -24.71 -10.74
CA PRO A 29 22.51 -25.62 -11.90
C PRO A 29 21.49 -25.32 -13.03
N TYR A 30 20.35 -24.75 -12.66
CA TYR A 30 19.23 -24.49 -13.56
C TYR A 30 19.05 -23.03 -13.93
N TRP A 31 19.74 -22.10 -13.25
CA TRP A 31 19.60 -20.69 -13.60
C TRP A 31 20.31 -20.41 -14.92
N VAL A 32 19.61 -19.73 -15.84
CA VAL A 32 20.19 -19.26 -17.10
C VAL A 32 20.36 -17.75 -17.00
N PRO A 33 21.61 -17.24 -16.97
CA PRO A 33 21.86 -15.81 -16.88
C PRO A 33 21.26 -15.10 -18.11
N PRO A 34 20.34 -14.12 -17.92
CA PRO A 34 19.80 -13.35 -19.02
C PRO A 34 20.89 -12.51 -19.69
N LEU A 35 20.60 -11.91 -20.84
CA LEU A 35 21.57 -11.04 -21.50
C LEU A 35 21.71 -9.72 -20.73
N LEU A 36 22.94 -9.30 -20.42
CA LEU A 36 23.20 -8.03 -19.73
C LEU A 36 22.71 -6.81 -20.52
N ILE A 37 22.67 -6.90 -21.86
CA ILE A 37 22.16 -5.81 -22.71
C ILE A 37 20.65 -5.64 -22.56
N GLU A 38 19.91 -6.73 -22.48
CA GLU A 38 18.46 -6.76 -22.27
C GLU A 38 18.11 -6.27 -20.86
N GLN A 39 18.82 -6.75 -19.85
CA GLN A 39 18.63 -6.30 -18.46
C GLN A 39 18.93 -4.81 -18.29
N LYS A 40 19.86 -4.25 -19.07
CA LYS A 40 20.12 -2.80 -19.10
C LYS A 40 18.97 -2.03 -19.73
N ASP A 41 18.40 -2.55 -20.81
CA ASP A 41 17.27 -1.92 -21.50
C ASP A 41 16.03 -1.85 -20.60
N LEU A 42 15.69 -2.95 -19.91
CA LEU A 42 14.53 -3.02 -19.02
C LEU A 42 14.56 -2.02 -17.86
N VAL A 43 15.75 -1.60 -17.40
CA VAL A 43 15.91 -0.61 -16.32
C VAL A 43 16.30 0.79 -16.82
N ASP A 44 16.39 0.99 -18.14
CA ASP A 44 16.69 2.28 -18.74
C ASP A 44 15.42 3.14 -18.83
N VAL A 45 15.14 3.84 -17.73
CA VAL A 45 13.98 4.74 -17.59
C VAL A 45 13.95 5.91 -18.59
N LYS A 46 15.05 6.16 -19.33
CA LYS A 46 15.12 7.23 -20.32
C LYS A 46 14.80 6.76 -21.73
N ARG A 47 15.12 5.50 -22.06
CA ARG A 47 15.07 5.00 -23.44
C ARG A 47 14.00 3.94 -23.66
N ASN A 48 13.70 3.12 -22.65
CA ASN A 48 12.72 2.05 -22.81
C ASN A 48 11.30 2.65 -22.92
N PRO A 49 10.51 2.30 -23.96
CA PRO A 49 9.19 2.88 -24.21
C PRO A 49 8.17 2.76 -23.08
N PHE A 50 8.28 1.72 -22.24
CA PHE A 50 7.39 1.53 -21.08
C PHE A 50 7.38 2.78 -20.18
N TYR A 51 8.54 3.41 -19.99
CA TYR A 51 8.68 4.58 -19.10
C TYR A 51 8.23 5.90 -19.72
N LYS A 52 7.76 5.91 -20.99
CA LYS A 52 7.08 7.09 -21.56
C LYS A 52 5.77 7.39 -20.83
N HIS A 53 5.15 6.37 -20.26
CA HIS A 53 3.88 6.47 -19.55
C HIS A 53 3.93 5.86 -18.16
N SER A 54 5.07 5.38 -17.67
CA SER A 54 5.21 4.69 -16.39
C SER A 54 6.48 5.12 -15.64
N GLU A 55 6.49 4.94 -14.32
CA GLU A 55 7.60 5.34 -13.46
C GLU A 55 8.21 4.13 -12.75
N ALA A 56 9.51 4.15 -12.47
CA ALA A 56 10.14 3.17 -11.58
C ALA A 56 11.29 3.75 -10.76
N GLU A 57 11.45 3.22 -9.56
CA GLU A 57 12.60 3.45 -8.68
C GLU A 57 13.26 2.12 -8.31
N PHE A 58 14.59 2.07 -8.33
CA PHE A 58 15.36 0.85 -8.11
C PHE A 58 16.14 0.97 -6.81
N TYR A 59 16.12 -0.08 -5.98
CA TYR A 59 16.72 -0.08 -4.65
C TYR A 59 17.63 -1.30 -4.45
N LEU A 60 18.69 -1.10 -3.67
CA LEU A 60 19.65 -2.11 -3.24
C LEU A 60 19.62 -2.22 -1.72
N ALA A 61 19.62 -3.44 -1.20
CA ALA A 61 19.78 -3.72 0.23
C ALA A 61 21.24 -4.04 0.56
N TYR A 62 21.76 -3.40 1.61
CA TYR A 62 23.11 -3.60 2.13
C TYR A 62 23.05 -4.17 3.55
N LYS A 63 23.83 -5.21 3.82
CA LYS A 63 24.07 -5.77 5.16
C LYS A 63 25.57 -5.89 5.36
N ASN A 64 26.12 -5.22 6.37
CA ASN A 64 27.56 -5.13 6.61
C ASN A 64 28.36 -4.65 5.38
N GLY A 65 27.82 -3.67 4.65
CA GLY A 65 28.45 -3.11 3.45
C GLY A 65 28.38 -3.98 2.19
N GLN A 66 27.83 -5.19 2.28
CA GLN A 66 27.62 -6.09 1.13
C GLN A 66 26.20 -6.00 0.60
N ILE A 67 26.04 -6.07 -0.71
CA ILE A 67 24.72 -6.10 -1.35
C ILE A 67 24.10 -7.48 -1.10
N VAL A 68 22.92 -7.49 -0.49
CA VAL A 68 22.19 -8.72 -0.10
C VAL A 68 20.80 -8.83 -0.74
N GLY A 69 20.36 -7.80 -1.47
CA GLY A 69 19.12 -7.84 -2.21
C GLY A 69 18.90 -6.62 -3.10
N ARG A 70 17.88 -6.69 -3.94
CA ARG A 70 17.42 -5.61 -4.82
C ARG A 70 15.90 -5.68 -5.00
N ILE A 71 15.26 -4.55 -5.26
CA ILE A 71 13.84 -4.47 -5.62
C ILE A 71 13.58 -3.19 -6.42
N ALA A 72 12.58 -3.20 -7.29
CA ALA A 72 12.06 -2.02 -7.94
C ALA A 72 10.63 -1.71 -7.45
N ALA A 73 10.33 -0.43 -7.26
CA ALA A 73 8.98 0.08 -7.11
C ALA A 73 8.53 0.69 -8.44
N ILE A 74 7.35 0.32 -8.94
CA ILE A 74 6.91 0.60 -10.32
C ILE A 74 5.47 1.13 -10.30
N LEU A 75 5.20 2.23 -11.03
CA LEU A 75 3.87 2.78 -11.24
C LEU A 75 3.53 2.67 -12.72
N ASN A 76 2.63 1.74 -13.05
CA ASN A 76 2.16 1.55 -14.42
C ASN A 76 0.86 2.35 -14.64
N HIS A 77 0.98 3.57 -15.18
CA HIS A 77 -0.19 4.45 -15.36
C HIS A 77 -1.17 3.88 -16.38
N ASN A 78 -0.69 3.19 -17.42
CA ASN A 78 -1.57 2.54 -18.41
C ASN A 78 -2.37 1.39 -17.80
N HIS A 79 -1.76 0.57 -16.92
CA HIS A 79 -2.48 -0.47 -16.17
C HIS A 79 -3.60 0.15 -15.33
N ASN A 80 -3.26 1.14 -14.49
CA ASN A 80 -4.22 1.78 -13.61
C ASN A 80 -5.36 2.44 -14.39
N LYS A 81 -5.03 3.12 -15.50
CA LYS A 81 -6.03 3.73 -16.39
C LYS A 81 -6.94 2.68 -17.06
N PHE A 82 -6.38 1.58 -17.55
CA PHE A 82 -7.13 0.57 -18.28
C PHE A 82 -8.05 -0.24 -17.35
N HIS A 83 -7.58 -0.60 -16.16
CA HIS A 83 -8.34 -1.40 -15.19
C HIS A 83 -9.18 -0.57 -14.22
N GLY A 84 -9.03 0.76 -14.20
CA GLY A 84 -9.66 1.62 -13.19
C GLY A 84 -9.15 1.34 -11.77
N GLU A 85 -7.91 0.85 -11.66
CA GLU A 85 -7.23 0.52 -10.40
C GLU A 85 -6.31 1.67 -9.97
N ASN A 86 -5.91 1.70 -8.70
CA ASN A 86 -4.93 2.64 -8.17
C ASN A 86 -3.84 1.90 -7.39
N ILE A 87 -3.08 1.08 -8.11
CA ILE A 87 -2.11 0.15 -7.52
C ILE A 87 -0.67 0.50 -7.92
N GLY A 88 0.25 0.22 -7.01
CA GLY A 88 1.68 0.16 -7.27
C GLY A 88 2.13 -1.25 -7.58
N PHE A 89 3.28 -1.37 -8.19
CA PHE A 89 3.90 -2.65 -8.48
C PHE A 89 5.28 -2.77 -7.82
N PHE A 90 5.66 -3.98 -7.43
CA PHE A 90 7.06 -4.30 -7.19
C PHE A 90 7.61 -5.17 -8.31
N GLY A 91 8.91 -5.09 -8.55
CA GLY A 91 9.59 -5.79 -9.62
C GLY A 91 11.05 -6.05 -9.29
N PHE A 92 11.71 -6.82 -10.14
CA PHE A 92 13.14 -7.15 -10.09
C PHE A 92 13.61 -7.66 -8.72
N PHE A 93 12.69 -8.20 -7.92
CA PHE A 93 12.94 -8.60 -6.55
C PHE A 93 13.90 -9.78 -6.52
N GLU A 94 15.04 -9.60 -5.87
CA GLU A 94 16.00 -10.66 -5.59
C GLU A 94 16.60 -10.42 -4.21
N CYS A 95 16.73 -11.46 -3.41
CA CYS A 95 17.26 -11.36 -2.05
C CYS A 95 17.94 -12.68 -1.69
N ILE A 96 18.92 -12.63 -0.79
CA ILE A 96 19.38 -13.83 -0.07
C ILE A 96 18.23 -14.39 0.79
N ASN A 97 18.35 -15.64 1.26
CA ASN A 97 17.35 -16.23 2.17
C ASN A 97 17.40 -15.59 3.57
N ASP A 98 16.84 -14.39 3.69
CA ASP A 98 16.83 -13.58 4.90
C ASP A 98 15.54 -12.76 4.98
N LYS A 99 14.67 -13.13 5.93
CA LYS A 99 13.37 -12.50 6.13
C LYS A 99 13.47 -11.00 6.44
N ASP A 100 14.48 -10.58 7.19
CA ASP A 100 14.62 -9.17 7.60
C ASP A 100 15.02 -8.31 6.39
N VAL A 101 15.86 -8.85 5.49
CA VAL A 101 16.24 -8.17 4.25
C VAL A 101 15.05 -8.05 3.30
N SER A 102 14.30 -9.14 3.11
CA SER A 102 13.09 -9.13 2.27
C SER A 102 12.05 -8.15 2.81
N ALA A 103 11.81 -8.12 4.12
CA ALA A 103 10.87 -7.22 4.76
C ALA A 103 11.25 -5.75 4.53
N LYS A 104 12.54 -5.39 4.65
CA LYS A 104 13.00 -4.03 4.38
C LYS A 104 12.87 -3.62 2.91
N LEU A 105 13.09 -4.55 1.97
CA LEU A 105 12.86 -4.30 0.55
C LEU A 105 11.37 -4.05 0.25
N PHE A 106 10.48 -4.89 0.78
CA PHE A 106 9.04 -4.71 0.60
C PHE A 106 8.49 -3.47 1.30
N GLU A 107 8.97 -3.16 2.52
CA GLU A 107 8.63 -1.93 3.25
C GLU A 107 9.03 -0.68 2.45
N THR A 108 10.15 -0.73 1.74
CA THR A 108 10.58 0.36 0.86
C THR A 108 9.58 0.62 -0.27
N VAL A 109 9.12 -0.43 -0.95
CA VAL A 109 8.08 -0.30 -1.97
C VAL A 109 6.75 0.15 -1.36
N GLU A 110 6.43 -0.33 -0.15
CA GLU A 110 5.22 0.07 0.57
C GLU A 110 5.19 1.55 0.92
N ASN A 111 6.29 2.08 1.45
CA ASN A 111 6.41 3.49 1.77
C ASN A 111 6.41 4.36 0.51
N TRP A 112 7.04 3.90 -0.58
CA TRP A 112 6.97 4.56 -1.87
C TRP A 112 5.52 4.63 -2.40
N ALA A 113 4.77 3.53 -2.32
CA ALA A 113 3.38 3.47 -2.74
C ALA A 113 2.48 4.38 -1.90
N LYS A 114 2.70 4.44 -0.57
CA LYS A 114 2.03 5.39 0.35
C LYS A 114 2.23 6.83 -0.08
N GLN A 115 3.48 7.22 -0.36
CA GLN A 115 3.83 8.59 -0.77
C GLN A 115 3.19 8.98 -2.10
N LYS A 116 2.98 8.00 -2.99
CA LYS A 116 2.29 8.17 -4.28
C LYS A 116 0.76 8.11 -4.17
N GLY A 117 0.20 7.85 -2.99
CA GLY A 117 -1.25 7.77 -2.78
C GLY A 117 -1.90 6.50 -3.34
N LEU A 118 -1.13 5.44 -3.54
CA LEU A 118 -1.60 4.16 -4.09
C LEU A 118 -2.30 3.32 -3.00
N ASP A 119 -3.29 2.54 -3.40
CA ASP A 119 -4.13 1.74 -2.48
C ASP A 119 -3.52 0.39 -2.12
N GLU A 120 -2.82 -0.22 -3.08
CA GLU A 120 -2.33 -1.60 -2.99
C GLU A 120 -0.99 -1.74 -3.72
N ILE A 121 -0.29 -2.85 -3.46
CA ILE A 121 0.95 -3.21 -4.15
C ILE A 121 0.86 -4.63 -4.68
N ARG A 122 1.35 -4.82 -5.90
CA ARG A 122 1.22 -6.04 -6.70
C ARG A 122 2.55 -6.43 -7.35
N GLY A 123 2.98 -7.69 -7.29
CA GLY A 123 4.20 -8.08 -8.00
C GLY A 123 4.70 -9.49 -7.68
N PRO A 124 5.81 -9.94 -8.31
CA PRO A 124 6.73 -9.11 -9.10
C PRO A 124 6.35 -8.96 -10.59
N VAL A 125 6.69 -7.80 -11.19
CA VAL A 125 6.66 -7.52 -12.64
C VAL A 125 7.93 -6.78 -13.11
N ASN A 126 8.51 -7.15 -14.25
CA ASN A 126 9.84 -6.68 -14.67
C ASN A 126 9.90 -6.06 -16.09
N PRO A 127 9.43 -4.81 -16.29
CA PRO A 127 8.62 -4.00 -15.39
C PRO A 127 7.11 -4.16 -15.60
N SER A 128 6.67 -4.94 -16.59
CA SER A 128 5.25 -5.11 -16.92
C SER A 128 4.83 -6.58 -17.02
N THR A 129 3.53 -6.83 -17.11
CA THR A 129 2.97 -8.16 -17.42
C THR A 129 3.19 -8.60 -18.87
N ASN A 130 3.61 -7.68 -19.76
CA ASN A 130 4.04 -8.00 -21.12
C ASN A 130 5.52 -8.44 -21.19
N ASP A 131 6.27 -8.29 -20.07
CA ASP A 131 7.66 -8.72 -19.92
C ASP A 131 7.72 -10.01 -19.09
N SER A 132 8.72 -10.15 -18.20
CA SER A 132 8.77 -11.25 -17.23
C SER A 132 8.06 -10.87 -15.93
N CYS A 133 7.27 -11.77 -15.36
CA CYS A 133 6.59 -11.57 -14.09
C CYS A 133 6.28 -12.88 -13.38
N GLY A 134 5.93 -12.77 -12.10
CA GLY A 134 5.66 -13.91 -11.22
C GLY A 134 6.89 -14.46 -10.51
N ILE A 135 6.61 -15.31 -9.52
CA ILE A 135 7.60 -16.10 -8.78
C ILE A 135 7.38 -17.57 -9.14
N LEU A 136 8.45 -18.28 -9.51
CA LEU A 136 8.44 -19.72 -9.69
C LEU A 136 8.16 -20.38 -8.33
N ILE A 137 7.15 -21.26 -8.29
CA ILE A 137 6.74 -21.99 -7.08
C ILE A 137 6.80 -23.51 -7.26
N GLU A 138 6.79 -24.02 -8.50
CA GLU A 138 7.00 -25.44 -8.82
C GLU A 138 7.83 -25.60 -10.10
N GLY A 139 8.65 -26.65 -10.18
CA GLY A 139 9.51 -26.96 -11.34
C GLY A 139 10.92 -26.34 -11.29
N PHE A 140 11.50 -26.27 -10.09
CA PHE A 140 12.87 -25.77 -9.85
C PHE A 140 13.96 -26.69 -10.42
N ASP A 141 13.63 -27.93 -10.75
CA ASP A 141 14.52 -28.95 -11.32
C ASP A 141 14.83 -28.77 -12.82
N LYS A 142 14.33 -27.68 -13.43
CA LYS A 142 14.50 -27.40 -14.87
C LYS A 142 14.84 -25.94 -15.15
N PRO A 143 15.71 -25.64 -16.15
CA PRO A 143 16.01 -24.27 -16.54
C PRO A 143 14.79 -23.49 -17.03
N PRO A 144 14.71 -22.15 -16.84
CA PRO A 144 13.64 -21.33 -17.40
C PRO A 144 13.76 -21.27 -18.94
N CYS A 145 12.62 -21.26 -19.63
CA CYS A 145 12.58 -20.91 -21.05
C CYS A 145 12.78 -19.40 -21.23
N VAL A 146 13.10 -18.97 -22.45
CA VAL A 146 13.22 -17.55 -22.82
C VAL A 146 12.04 -16.73 -22.29
N MET A 147 12.30 -15.56 -21.72
CA MET A 147 11.29 -14.66 -21.09
C MET A 147 10.48 -15.29 -19.93
N MET A 148 10.97 -16.36 -19.29
CA MET A 148 10.42 -16.89 -18.03
C MET A 148 11.30 -16.50 -16.84
N PRO A 149 10.73 -16.14 -15.68
CA PRO A 149 11.53 -15.91 -14.48
C PRO A 149 12.08 -17.22 -13.93
N TYR A 150 13.11 -17.09 -13.10
CA TYR A 150 13.63 -18.17 -12.27
C TYR A 150 14.14 -17.57 -10.96
N ASN A 151 13.76 -18.19 -9.84
CA ASN A 151 14.17 -17.79 -8.51
C ASN A 151 14.48 -19.01 -7.64
N TYR A 152 15.06 -18.77 -6.47
CA TYR A 152 15.19 -19.82 -5.45
C TYR A 152 13.82 -20.17 -4.83
N GLU A 153 13.71 -21.39 -4.30
CA GLU A 153 12.50 -21.95 -3.66
C GLU A 153 11.96 -21.09 -2.51
N TYR A 154 12.84 -20.48 -1.71
CA TYR A 154 12.44 -19.68 -0.54
C TYR A 154 11.71 -18.37 -0.87
N TYR A 155 11.62 -17.96 -2.14
CA TYR A 155 11.04 -16.66 -2.51
C TYR A 155 9.55 -16.55 -2.16
N SER A 156 8.78 -17.63 -2.31
CA SER A 156 7.36 -17.64 -1.93
C SER A 156 7.21 -17.35 -0.44
N GLU A 157 8.01 -18.04 0.38
CA GLU A 157 8.00 -17.90 1.84
C GLU A 157 8.39 -16.48 2.28
N LEU A 158 9.35 -15.84 1.62
CA LEU A 158 9.72 -14.44 1.91
C LEU A 158 8.56 -13.47 1.66
N CYS A 159 7.80 -13.68 0.60
CA CYS A 159 6.64 -12.85 0.30
C CYS A 159 5.48 -13.11 1.28
N GLU A 160 5.18 -14.38 1.56
CA GLU A 160 4.13 -14.78 2.53
C GLU A 160 4.44 -14.25 3.94
N ASN A 161 5.70 -14.35 4.39
CA ASN A 161 6.14 -13.85 5.69
C ASN A 161 5.98 -12.34 5.86
N TYR A 162 6.03 -11.55 4.77
CA TYR A 162 5.78 -10.11 4.82
C TYR A 162 4.28 -9.76 4.86
N GLY A 163 3.40 -10.75 4.65
CA GLY A 163 1.94 -10.58 4.64
C GLY A 163 1.37 -10.29 3.26
N PHE A 164 2.03 -10.76 2.19
CA PHE A 164 1.40 -10.78 0.88
C PHE A 164 0.55 -12.04 0.68
N GLU A 165 -0.54 -11.90 -0.07
CA GLU A 165 -1.46 -13.00 -0.42
C GLU A 165 -1.36 -13.38 -1.90
N LYS A 166 -1.62 -14.64 -2.23
CA LYS A 166 -1.68 -15.10 -3.62
C LYS A 166 -2.78 -14.36 -4.40
N ALA A 167 -2.43 -13.79 -5.54
CA ALA A 167 -3.38 -13.20 -6.47
C ALA A 167 -3.84 -14.20 -7.53
N ARG A 168 -2.91 -14.81 -8.30
CA ARG A 168 -3.20 -15.73 -9.41
C ARG A 168 -2.08 -16.73 -9.66
N ASP A 169 -2.41 -17.95 -10.06
CA ASP A 169 -1.42 -18.90 -10.59
C ASP A 169 -1.35 -18.87 -12.13
N LEU A 170 -0.15 -19.11 -12.64
CA LEU A 170 0.14 -19.39 -14.04
C LEU A 170 0.77 -20.77 -14.18
N TYR A 171 0.28 -21.51 -15.17
CA TYR A 171 0.76 -22.83 -15.52
C TYR A 171 1.53 -22.78 -16.83
N SER A 172 2.61 -23.56 -16.85
CA SER A 172 3.40 -23.86 -18.03
C SER A 172 3.34 -25.37 -18.28
N TYR A 173 3.01 -25.72 -19.51
CA TYR A 173 2.88 -27.10 -19.97
C TYR A 173 4.09 -27.48 -20.83
N TYR A 174 4.47 -28.74 -20.76
CA TYR A 174 5.56 -29.30 -21.55
C TYR A 174 5.03 -30.40 -22.46
N ILE A 175 5.53 -30.42 -23.69
CA ILE A 175 5.30 -31.50 -24.63
C ILE A 175 6.59 -31.84 -25.37
N SER A 176 6.83 -33.13 -25.60
CA SER A 176 7.91 -33.61 -26.45
C SER A 176 7.35 -34.39 -27.64
N GLN A 177 8.16 -34.54 -28.68
CA GLN A 177 7.84 -35.32 -29.87
C GLN A 177 7.48 -36.77 -29.53
N GLU A 178 8.10 -37.34 -28.49
CA GLU A 178 7.83 -38.71 -28.03
C GLU A 178 6.41 -38.88 -27.46
N MET A 179 5.83 -37.81 -26.93
CA MET A 179 4.46 -37.79 -26.41
C MET A 179 3.41 -37.70 -27.53
N LEU A 180 3.82 -37.32 -28.75
CA LEU A 180 2.94 -37.14 -29.90
C LEU A 180 2.80 -38.45 -30.70
N THR A 181 1.79 -39.25 -30.35
CA THR A 181 1.52 -40.49 -31.11
C THR A 181 1.00 -40.19 -32.53
N PRO A 182 1.25 -41.06 -33.53
CA PRO A 182 0.71 -40.89 -34.88
C PRO A 182 -0.81 -40.72 -34.92
N LYS A 183 -1.53 -41.39 -33.99
CA LYS A 183 -2.99 -41.28 -33.86
C LYS A 183 -3.42 -39.88 -33.41
N ILE A 184 -2.69 -39.25 -32.48
CA ILE A 184 -2.96 -37.88 -32.05
C ILE A 184 -2.75 -36.91 -33.22
N MET A 185 -1.63 -37.04 -33.94
CA MET A 185 -1.32 -36.17 -35.08
C MET A 185 -2.34 -36.28 -36.22
N GLN A 186 -2.73 -37.49 -36.61
CA GLN A 186 -3.77 -37.70 -37.62
C GLN A 186 -5.13 -37.15 -37.19
N ARG A 187 -5.48 -37.26 -35.90
CA ARG A 187 -6.72 -36.69 -35.35
C ARG A 187 -6.70 -35.16 -35.42
N LEU A 188 -5.58 -34.54 -35.04
CA LEU A 188 -5.40 -33.10 -35.09
C LEU A 188 -5.47 -32.57 -36.53
N GLU A 189 -4.75 -33.20 -37.45
CA GLU A 189 -4.73 -32.86 -38.87
C GLU A 189 -6.15 -32.85 -39.47
N ARG A 190 -6.87 -33.97 -39.33
CA ARG A 190 -8.26 -34.09 -39.84
C ARG A 190 -9.20 -33.06 -39.21
N GLY A 191 -9.05 -32.81 -37.90
CA GLY A 191 -9.87 -31.81 -37.20
C GLY A 191 -9.63 -30.40 -37.73
N VAL A 192 -8.36 -30.03 -37.92
CA VAL A 192 -7.94 -28.72 -38.42
C VAL A 192 -8.41 -28.50 -39.86
N GLU A 193 -8.23 -29.47 -40.76
CA GLU A 193 -8.70 -29.37 -42.15
C GLU A 193 -10.20 -29.11 -42.23
N LEU A 194 -11.00 -29.82 -41.43
CA LEU A 194 -12.45 -29.64 -41.39
C LEU A 194 -12.85 -28.25 -40.86
N VAL A 195 -12.19 -27.77 -39.80
CA VAL A 195 -12.49 -26.46 -39.21
C VAL A 195 -12.11 -25.33 -40.17
N LEU A 196 -10.91 -25.36 -40.74
CA LEU A 196 -10.44 -24.33 -41.67
C LEU A 196 -11.35 -24.24 -42.91
N LYS A 197 -11.73 -25.39 -43.48
CA LYS A 197 -12.66 -25.44 -44.62
C LYS A 197 -14.05 -24.90 -44.28
N ARG A 198 -14.61 -25.27 -43.11
CA ARG A 198 -15.95 -24.81 -42.68
C ARG A 198 -16.01 -23.32 -42.38
N ARG A 199 -14.90 -22.73 -41.93
CA ARG A 199 -14.81 -21.34 -41.49
C ARG A 199 -14.22 -20.41 -42.55
N ASN A 200 -13.89 -20.93 -43.73
CA ASN A 200 -13.12 -20.21 -44.76
C ASN A 200 -11.85 -19.54 -44.19
N ALA A 201 -11.19 -20.24 -43.27
CA ALA A 201 -10.02 -19.74 -42.57
C ALA A 201 -8.73 -20.34 -43.14
N THR A 202 -7.65 -19.56 -43.14
CA THR A 202 -6.31 -20.00 -43.55
C THR A 202 -5.30 -19.74 -42.45
N ILE A 203 -4.26 -20.57 -42.41
CA ILE A 203 -3.09 -20.36 -41.55
C ILE A 203 -1.90 -20.02 -42.44
N ARG A 204 -1.19 -18.93 -42.13
CA ARG A 204 0.01 -18.53 -42.86
C ARG A 204 1.13 -18.10 -41.91
N PRO A 205 2.40 -18.30 -42.28
CA PRO A 205 3.52 -17.74 -41.53
C PRO A 205 3.57 -16.21 -41.65
N VAL A 206 4.25 -15.58 -40.68
CA VAL A 206 4.60 -14.16 -40.75
C VAL A 206 5.56 -13.89 -41.91
N ASN A 207 5.34 -12.78 -42.63
CA ASN A 207 6.24 -12.35 -43.70
C ASN A 207 7.27 -11.33 -43.19
N LEU A 208 8.46 -11.80 -42.81
CA LEU A 208 9.55 -10.93 -42.31
C LEU A 208 10.07 -9.91 -43.35
N LYS A 209 9.78 -10.08 -44.65
CA LYS A 209 10.10 -9.06 -45.66
C LYS A 209 9.20 -7.83 -45.53
N ASN A 210 7.99 -8.00 -44.98
CA ASN A 210 7.03 -6.92 -44.70
C ASN A 210 6.86 -6.72 -43.19
N PHE A 211 7.99 -6.67 -42.47
CA PHE A 211 8.05 -6.72 -41.01
C PHE A 211 7.15 -5.69 -40.32
N ASP A 212 7.20 -4.42 -40.73
CA ASP A 212 6.48 -3.34 -40.05
C ASP A 212 4.96 -3.50 -40.17
N GLU A 213 4.46 -3.94 -41.33
CA GLU A 213 3.03 -4.23 -41.52
C GLU A 213 2.57 -5.47 -40.75
N GLU A 214 3.40 -6.52 -40.67
CA GLU A 214 3.06 -7.69 -39.84
C GLU A 214 3.00 -7.30 -38.35
N VAL A 215 3.90 -6.43 -37.87
CA VAL A 215 3.87 -5.94 -36.48
C VAL A 215 2.59 -5.16 -36.18
N LYS A 216 2.09 -4.35 -37.12
CA LYS A 216 0.79 -3.66 -36.97
C LYS A 216 -0.36 -4.66 -36.81
N LYS A 217 -0.41 -5.70 -37.64
CA LYS A 217 -1.41 -6.76 -37.55
C LYS A 217 -1.31 -7.53 -36.24
N VAL A 218 -0.10 -7.84 -35.78
CA VAL A 218 0.13 -8.48 -34.46
C VAL A 218 -0.43 -7.60 -33.34
N LYS A 219 -0.15 -6.29 -33.33
CA LYS A 219 -0.67 -5.36 -32.32
C LYS A 219 -2.20 -5.34 -32.30
N GLU A 220 -2.82 -5.27 -33.48
CA GLU A 220 -4.28 -5.26 -33.62
C GLU A 220 -4.89 -6.53 -33.05
N VAL A 221 -4.39 -7.70 -33.44
CA VAL A 221 -4.86 -8.99 -32.91
C VAL A 221 -4.60 -9.07 -31.40
N TYR A 222 -3.40 -8.68 -30.93
CA TYR A 222 -3.02 -8.73 -29.52
C TYR A 222 -3.95 -7.89 -28.64
N ASN A 223 -4.14 -6.62 -29.00
CA ASN A 223 -4.93 -5.70 -28.19
C ASN A 223 -6.41 -6.08 -28.15
N ASN A 224 -6.93 -6.77 -29.18
CA ASN A 224 -8.30 -7.28 -29.19
C ASN A 224 -8.44 -8.61 -28.45
N ALA A 225 -7.57 -9.57 -28.78
CA ALA A 225 -7.68 -10.95 -28.32
C ALA A 225 -7.33 -11.13 -26.83
N TRP A 226 -6.52 -10.26 -26.21
CA TRP A 226 -6.16 -10.34 -24.79
C TRP A 226 -6.83 -9.30 -23.90
N SER A 227 -7.69 -8.44 -24.45
CA SER A 227 -8.35 -7.31 -23.73
C SER A 227 -9.05 -7.67 -22.42
N LYS A 228 -9.56 -8.89 -22.29
CA LYS A 228 -10.27 -9.39 -21.10
C LYS A 228 -9.40 -10.24 -20.17
N ASN A 229 -8.13 -10.47 -20.50
CA ASN A 229 -7.24 -11.28 -19.68
C ASN A 229 -6.78 -10.51 -18.45
N TRP A 230 -6.61 -11.24 -17.34
CA TRP A 230 -6.14 -10.65 -16.10
C TRP A 230 -4.73 -10.06 -16.27
N GLY A 231 -4.53 -8.82 -15.80
CA GLY A 231 -3.25 -8.11 -15.92
C GLY A 231 -2.88 -7.63 -17.32
N PHE A 232 -3.77 -7.77 -18.32
CA PHE A 232 -3.54 -7.26 -19.66
C PHE A 232 -3.44 -5.73 -19.68
N VAL A 233 -2.47 -5.20 -20.44
CA VAL A 233 -2.35 -3.78 -20.72
C VAL A 233 -2.14 -3.62 -22.23
N PRO A 234 -2.95 -2.80 -22.93
CA PRO A 234 -2.78 -2.56 -24.36
C PRO A 234 -1.37 -2.07 -24.67
N LEU A 235 -0.72 -2.70 -25.65
CA LEU A 235 0.59 -2.24 -26.13
C LEU A 235 0.43 -1.00 -26.99
N THR A 236 1.26 0.01 -26.73
CA THR A 236 1.43 1.18 -27.59
C THR A 236 2.27 0.84 -28.83
N ASP A 237 2.25 1.71 -29.84
CA ASP A 237 3.08 1.56 -31.04
C ASP A 237 4.57 1.48 -30.70
N ASP A 238 5.04 2.31 -29.78
CA ASP A 238 6.45 2.32 -29.40
C ASP A 238 6.86 1.02 -28.68
N GLU A 239 6.00 0.49 -27.81
CA GLU A 239 6.28 -0.75 -27.07
C GLU A 239 6.29 -1.98 -27.98
N ILE A 240 5.26 -2.16 -28.84
CA ILE A 240 5.24 -3.33 -29.74
C ILE A 240 6.41 -3.28 -30.73
N ASN A 241 6.76 -2.11 -31.25
CA ASN A 241 7.89 -1.97 -32.17
C ASN A 241 9.22 -2.30 -31.49
N HIS A 242 9.38 -1.88 -30.24
CA HIS A 242 10.57 -2.18 -29.44
C HIS A 242 10.71 -3.68 -29.16
N ILE A 243 9.63 -4.32 -28.69
CA ILE A 243 9.58 -5.77 -28.45
C ILE A 243 9.85 -6.55 -29.74
N ALA A 244 9.13 -6.21 -30.83
CA ALA A 244 9.26 -6.88 -32.11
C ALA A 244 10.68 -6.78 -32.67
N LYS A 245 11.33 -5.62 -32.55
CA LYS A 245 12.72 -5.44 -33.00
C LYS A 245 13.70 -6.34 -32.24
N GLY A 246 13.49 -6.55 -30.94
CA GLY A 246 14.26 -7.49 -30.14
C GLY A 246 14.05 -8.94 -30.58
N LEU A 247 12.79 -9.32 -30.81
CA LEU A 247 12.43 -10.69 -31.22
C LEU A 247 12.80 -11.01 -32.67
N LYS A 248 12.94 -10.01 -33.55
CA LYS A 248 13.23 -10.18 -34.99
C LYS A 248 14.41 -11.12 -35.28
N GLN A 249 15.41 -11.15 -34.40
CA GLN A 249 16.61 -11.98 -34.59
C GLN A 249 16.40 -13.46 -34.24
N ILE A 250 15.33 -13.80 -33.52
CA ILE A 250 15.06 -15.16 -33.02
C ILE A 250 13.78 -15.77 -33.61
N VAL A 251 12.89 -14.94 -34.17
CA VAL A 251 11.66 -15.40 -34.80
C VAL A 251 11.96 -16.33 -35.98
N VAL A 252 11.31 -17.49 -35.99
CA VAL A 252 11.31 -18.44 -37.10
C VAL A 252 9.94 -18.35 -37.79
N PRO A 253 9.86 -17.86 -39.04
CA PRO A 253 8.59 -17.56 -39.71
C PRO A 253 7.59 -18.73 -39.71
N GLU A 254 8.08 -19.95 -39.89
CA GLU A 254 7.25 -21.14 -40.05
C GLU A 254 6.49 -21.54 -38.77
N ILE A 255 6.89 -21.01 -37.60
CA ILE A 255 6.23 -21.25 -36.31
C ILE A 255 5.68 -19.95 -35.67
N ALA A 256 5.67 -18.86 -36.43
CA ALA A 256 4.99 -17.62 -36.08
C ALA A 256 3.86 -17.41 -37.10
N LEU A 257 2.62 -17.61 -36.67
CA LEU A 257 1.49 -17.90 -37.54
C LEU A 257 0.36 -16.89 -37.36
N PHE A 258 -0.23 -16.47 -38.47
CA PHE A 258 -1.52 -15.78 -38.51
C PHE A 258 -2.62 -16.75 -38.88
N ALA A 259 -3.80 -16.56 -38.28
CA ALA A 259 -5.06 -17.08 -38.78
C ALA A 259 -5.81 -15.96 -39.48
N GLU A 260 -6.27 -16.21 -40.70
CA GLU A 260 -7.01 -15.23 -41.50
C GLU A 260 -8.35 -15.79 -41.99
N VAL A 261 -9.36 -14.93 -42.03
CA VAL A 261 -10.64 -15.19 -42.71
C VAL A 261 -10.83 -14.08 -43.73
N ASP A 262 -11.06 -14.44 -44.99
CA ASP A 262 -11.18 -13.50 -46.11
C ASP A 262 -10.01 -12.49 -46.19
N GLY A 263 -8.79 -12.94 -45.84
CA GLY A 263 -7.57 -12.12 -45.85
C GLY A 263 -7.41 -11.16 -44.67
N LYS A 264 -8.32 -11.18 -43.69
CA LYS A 264 -8.23 -10.37 -42.46
C LYS A 264 -7.64 -11.19 -41.31
N PRO A 265 -6.65 -10.69 -40.56
CA PRO A 265 -6.08 -11.38 -39.42
C PRO A 265 -7.09 -11.45 -38.26
N ILE A 266 -7.51 -12.66 -37.93
CA ILE A 266 -8.42 -12.95 -36.80
C ILE A 266 -7.69 -13.57 -35.61
N GLY A 267 -6.42 -13.91 -35.78
CA GLY A 267 -5.66 -14.65 -34.78
C GLY A 267 -4.17 -14.62 -35.04
N PHE A 268 -3.39 -14.80 -33.97
CA PHE A 268 -1.94 -14.81 -34.03
C PHE A 268 -1.38 -15.80 -33.00
N SER A 269 -0.36 -16.55 -33.41
CA SER A 269 0.44 -17.43 -32.56
C SER A 269 1.91 -17.14 -32.78
N LEU A 270 2.62 -16.80 -31.71
CA LEU A 270 4.05 -16.55 -31.73
C LEU A 270 4.77 -17.64 -30.94
N SER A 271 5.42 -18.55 -31.67
CA SER A 271 6.38 -19.47 -31.08
C SER A 271 7.80 -19.05 -31.44
N ILE A 272 8.71 -19.11 -30.47
CA ILE A 272 10.11 -18.75 -30.64
C ILE A 272 11.03 -19.88 -30.13
N PRO A 273 12.22 -20.08 -30.73
CA PRO A 273 13.21 -21.01 -30.18
C PRO A 273 13.64 -20.58 -28.77
N ASP A 274 13.81 -21.55 -27.87
CA ASP A 274 14.29 -21.29 -26.52
C ASP A 274 15.80 -20.98 -26.50
N ILE A 275 16.14 -19.72 -26.75
CA ILE A 275 17.53 -19.26 -26.79
C ILE A 275 18.26 -19.46 -25.47
N ASN A 276 17.56 -19.68 -24.35
CA ASN A 276 18.19 -19.95 -23.06
C ASN A 276 19.08 -21.21 -23.11
N GLN A 277 18.72 -22.21 -23.93
CA GLN A 277 19.56 -23.38 -24.17
C GLN A 277 20.93 -23.00 -24.76
N ALA A 278 20.97 -22.00 -25.65
CA ALA A 278 22.19 -21.53 -26.27
C ALA A 278 22.96 -20.51 -25.41
N LEU A 279 22.26 -19.77 -24.54
CA LEU A 279 22.84 -18.80 -23.60
C LEU A 279 23.54 -19.45 -22.41
N LYS A 280 23.21 -20.71 -22.08
CA LYS A 280 23.78 -21.41 -20.93
C LYS A 280 25.32 -21.41 -20.99
N GLY A 281 25.96 -20.86 -19.95
CA GLY A 281 27.41 -20.73 -19.84
C GLY A 281 28.03 -19.52 -20.58
N LEU A 282 27.25 -18.52 -20.99
CA LEU A 282 27.73 -17.21 -21.47
C LEU A 282 27.79 -16.12 -20.39
N ASN A 283 27.17 -16.36 -19.23
CA ASN A 283 27.08 -15.41 -18.12
C ASN A 283 26.58 -14.00 -18.55
N GLY A 284 25.60 -13.99 -19.46
CA GLY A 284 24.95 -12.79 -19.99
C GLY A 284 25.80 -11.88 -20.89
N ARG A 285 27.01 -12.31 -21.31
CA ARG A 285 27.93 -11.50 -22.13
C ARG A 285 28.06 -12.04 -23.56
N LEU A 286 27.80 -11.18 -24.55
CA LEU A 286 27.98 -11.52 -25.97
C LEU A 286 29.35 -11.13 -26.53
N LEU A 287 29.99 -10.10 -26.00
CA LEU A 287 31.27 -9.60 -26.52
C LEU A 287 32.43 -9.89 -25.56
N PRO A 288 33.66 -10.10 -26.09
CA PRO A 288 33.98 -10.14 -27.53
C PRO A 288 33.68 -11.50 -28.19
N PHE A 289 33.71 -12.62 -27.45
CA PHE A 289 33.63 -13.97 -28.04
C PHE A 289 32.30 -14.72 -27.80
N GLY A 290 31.42 -14.19 -26.95
CA GLY A 290 30.16 -14.84 -26.59
C GLY A 290 29.21 -15.04 -27.78
N ILE A 291 29.25 -14.14 -28.76
CA ILE A 291 28.44 -14.20 -29.97
C ILE A 291 28.76 -15.43 -30.82
N PHE A 292 30.03 -15.82 -30.94
CA PHE A 292 30.44 -17.03 -31.68
C PHE A 292 29.96 -18.29 -30.97
N LYS A 293 30.05 -18.31 -29.64
CA LYS A 293 29.55 -19.42 -28.82
C LYS A 293 28.02 -19.50 -28.87
N LEU A 294 27.31 -18.37 -28.86
CA LEU A 294 25.86 -18.31 -29.08
C LEU A 294 25.51 -18.90 -30.45
N MET A 295 26.07 -18.38 -31.54
CA MET A 295 25.81 -18.88 -32.90
C MET A 295 26.09 -20.38 -33.06
N LYS A 296 27.18 -20.88 -32.47
CA LYS A 296 27.49 -22.32 -32.46
C LYS A 296 26.42 -23.13 -31.72
N ASN A 297 25.92 -22.61 -30.60
CA ASN A 297 24.92 -23.28 -29.77
C ASN A 297 23.49 -23.11 -30.28
N MET A 298 23.19 -22.10 -31.11
CA MET A 298 21.86 -21.91 -31.71
C MET A 298 21.38 -23.15 -32.48
N LYS A 299 22.31 -23.89 -33.11
CA LYS A 299 22.01 -25.15 -33.82
C LYS A 299 21.63 -26.32 -32.91
N LYS A 300 21.81 -26.17 -31.60
CA LYS A 300 21.51 -27.21 -30.59
C LYS A 300 20.18 -26.98 -29.88
N ILE A 301 19.45 -25.91 -30.24
CA ILE A 301 18.17 -25.61 -29.62
C ILE A 301 17.16 -26.65 -30.10
N THR A 302 16.61 -27.42 -29.16
CA THR A 302 15.58 -28.44 -29.42
C THR A 302 14.18 -27.99 -29.02
N MET A 303 14.09 -26.96 -28.17
CA MET A 303 12.84 -26.50 -27.58
C MET A 303 12.36 -25.18 -28.19
N ILE A 304 11.05 -25.06 -28.40
CA ILE A 304 10.37 -23.79 -28.66
C ILE A 304 9.50 -23.38 -27.47
N ARG A 305 9.23 -22.09 -27.36
CA ARG A 305 8.26 -21.53 -26.42
C ARG A 305 7.12 -20.89 -27.21
N VAL A 306 5.89 -21.30 -26.94
CA VAL A 306 4.68 -20.64 -27.44
C VAL A 306 4.40 -19.44 -26.54
N LEU A 307 4.89 -18.25 -26.94
CA LEU A 307 4.87 -17.05 -26.11
C LEU A 307 3.47 -16.45 -25.96
N ILE A 308 2.77 -16.30 -27.09
CA ILE A 308 1.38 -15.85 -27.14
C ILE A 308 0.64 -16.60 -28.22
N MET A 309 -0.61 -16.94 -27.96
CA MET A 309 -1.52 -17.49 -28.95
C MET A 309 -2.96 -17.11 -28.63
N GLY A 310 -3.67 -16.57 -29.61
CA GLY A 310 -5.03 -16.10 -29.38
C GLY A 310 -5.79 -15.76 -30.66
N LEU A 311 -7.12 -15.81 -30.53
CA LEU A 311 -8.07 -15.35 -31.54
C LEU A 311 -8.82 -14.13 -30.99
N ILE A 312 -9.18 -13.20 -31.87
CA ILE A 312 -10.08 -12.10 -31.52
C ILE A 312 -11.41 -12.65 -31.01
N GLN A 313 -12.11 -11.85 -30.20
CA GLN A 313 -13.23 -12.31 -29.37
C GLN A 313 -14.34 -13.05 -30.17
N GLU A 314 -14.63 -12.58 -31.39
CA GLU A 314 -15.66 -13.13 -32.28
C GLU A 314 -15.38 -14.57 -32.74
N TYR A 315 -14.10 -14.99 -32.76
CA TYR A 315 -13.66 -16.29 -33.27
C TYR A 315 -13.18 -17.24 -32.17
N ARG A 316 -13.35 -16.88 -30.88
CA ARG A 316 -13.05 -17.79 -29.76
C ARG A 316 -13.98 -19.00 -29.80
N LEU A 317 -13.47 -20.16 -29.39
CA LEU A 317 -14.19 -21.45 -29.41
C LEU A 317 -14.64 -21.89 -30.83
N SER A 318 -14.07 -21.31 -31.89
CA SER A 318 -14.35 -21.69 -33.28
C SER A 318 -13.64 -22.99 -33.71
N GLY A 319 -12.65 -23.44 -32.92
CA GLY A 319 -11.74 -24.53 -33.23
C GLY A 319 -10.53 -24.13 -34.08
N ILE A 320 -10.45 -22.87 -34.53
CA ILE A 320 -9.33 -22.38 -35.37
C ILE A 320 -8.02 -22.34 -34.57
N ASP A 321 -8.09 -22.16 -33.26
CA ASP A 321 -6.97 -22.22 -32.33
C ASP A 321 -6.25 -23.58 -32.36
N ALA A 322 -6.98 -24.69 -32.61
CA ALA A 322 -6.39 -26.01 -32.82
C ALA A 322 -5.39 -26.04 -34.00
N ALA A 323 -5.61 -25.20 -35.01
CA ALA A 323 -4.74 -25.11 -36.17
C ALA A 323 -3.36 -24.54 -35.80
N PHE A 324 -3.29 -23.58 -34.87
CA PHE A 324 -2.01 -23.06 -34.40
C PHE A 324 -1.15 -24.14 -33.75
N TYR A 325 -1.74 -25.01 -32.91
CA TYR A 325 -0.99 -26.13 -32.34
C TYR A 325 -0.50 -27.10 -33.41
N TYR A 326 -1.39 -27.54 -34.31
CA TYR A 326 -1.02 -28.50 -35.35
C TYR A 326 0.12 -27.98 -36.23
N TYR A 327 0.00 -26.76 -36.76
CA TYR A 327 1.04 -26.19 -37.61
C TYR A 327 2.31 -25.86 -36.84
N THR A 328 2.23 -25.41 -35.58
CA THR A 328 3.42 -25.20 -34.74
C THR A 328 4.17 -26.51 -34.49
N ILE A 329 3.45 -27.61 -34.20
CA ILE A 329 4.04 -28.93 -34.00
C ILE A 329 4.67 -29.44 -35.31
N LYS A 330 3.89 -29.45 -36.40
CA LYS A 330 4.35 -29.93 -37.71
C LYS A 330 5.59 -29.17 -38.18
N ASN A 331 5.49 -27.84 -38.25
CA ASN A 331 6.56 -27.00 -38.75
C ASN A 331 7.74 -26.99 -37.78
N GLY A 332 7.48 -27.09 -36.47
CA GLY A 332 8.52 -27.20 -35.44
C GLY A 332 9.37 -28.46 -35.62
N ILE A 333 8.73 -29.62 -35.79
CA ILE A 333 9.42 -30.90 -36.05
C ILE A 333 10.21 -30.83 -37.36
N GLU A 334 9.62 -30.29 -38.43
CA GLU A 334 10.32 -30.10 -39.72
C GLU A 334 11.56 -29.18 -39.59
N LYS A 335 11.55 -28.24 -38.65
CA LYS A 335 12.69 -27.36 -38.33
C LYS A 335 13.68 -27.95 -37.33
N GLY A 336 13.42 -29.15 -36.79
CA GLY A 336 14.30 -29.84 -35.85
C GLY A 336 14.04 -29.52 -34.38
N TYR A 337 12.89 -28.93 -34.05
CA TYR A 337 12.47 -28.73 -32.66
C TYR A 337 11.64 -29.94 -32.19
N SER A 338 12.15 -30.65 -31.19
CA SER A 338 11.53 -31.87 -30.64
C SER A 338 10.72 -31.62 -29.37
N GLU A 339 10.76 -30.41 -28.81
CA GLU A 339 10.13 -30.07 -27.53
C GLU A 339 9.44 -28.69 -27.61
N ALA A 340 8.39 -28.50 -26.83
CA ALA A 340 7.72 -27.21 -26.70
C ALA A 340 7.25 -26.92 -25.27
N GLU A 341 7.41 -25.67 -24.87
CA GLU A 341 6.79 -25.08 -23.68
C GLU A 341 5.56 -24.27 -24.09
N LEU A 342 4.43 -24.53 -23.42
CA LEU A 342 3.17 -23.81 -23.61
C LEU A 342 2.79 -23.07 -22.32
N GLY A 343 3.01 -21.76 -22.33
CA GLY A 343 2.71 -20.88 -21.21
C GLY A 343 2.85 -19.42 -21.63
N TRP A 344 2.17 -18.48 -20.99
CA TRP A 344 1.47 -18.58 -19.71
C TRP A 344 -0.01 -18.96 -19.84
N VAL A 345 -0.45 -19.95 -19.06
CA VAL A 345 -1.86 -20.31 -18.94
C VAL A 345 -2.39 -19.90 -17.56
N LEU A 346 -3.34 -18.97 -17.52
CA LEU A 346 -4.00 -18.54 -16.28
C LEU A 346 -4.74 -19.70 -15.61
N GLU A 347 -4.76 -19.72 -14.28
CA GLU A 347 -5.42 -20.78 -13.48
C GLU A 347 -6.89 -20.99 -13.82
N ASP A 348 -7.60 -19.95 -14.26
CA ASP A 348 -9.01 -19.95 -14.64
C ASP A 348 -9.24 -20.13 -16.15
N ASN A 349 -8.18 -20.29 -16.96
CA ASN A 349 -8.29 -20.54 -18.39
C ASN A 349 -8.50 -22.03 -18.71
N GLU A 350 -9.61 -22.59 -18.25
CA GLU A 350 -10.00 -23.99 -18.47
C GLU A 350 -9.96 -24.45 -19.94
N PRO A 351 -10.44 -23.67 -20.93
CA PRO A 351 -10.36 -24.08 -22.33
C PRO A 351 -8.93 -24.35 -22.78
N MET A 352 -7.99 -23.47 -22.42
CA MET A 352 -6.58 -23.61 -22.80
C MET A 352 -5.93 -24.81 -22.12
N LYS A 353 -6.20 -25.03 -20.81
CA LYS A 353 -5.69 -26.20 -20.07
C LYS A 353 -6.14 -27.52 -20.71
N ARG A 354 -7.43 -27.61 -21.05
CA ARG A 354 -7.98 -28.79 -21.74
C ARG A 354 -7.36 -29.00 -23.11
N VAL A 355 -7.10 -27.95 -23.88
CA VAL A 355 -6.44 -28.11 -25.19
C VAL A 355 -5.02 -28.64 -25.02
N ALA A 356 -4.26 -28.09 -24.07
CA ALA A 356 -2.91 -28.55 -23.75
C ALA A 356 -2.90 -30.05 -23.34
N GLU A 357 -3.78 -30.43 -22.41
CA GLU A 357 -3.91 -31.83 -21.96
C GLU A 357 -4.35 -32.78 -23.09
N ASN A 358 -5.27 -32.34 -23.96
CA ASN A 358 -5.77 -33.14 -25.09
C ASN A 358 -4.72 -33.42 -26.18
N ILE A 359 -3.69 -32.59 -26.30
CA ILE A 359 -2.55 -32.84 -27.20
C ILE A 359 -1.46 -33.67 -26.52
N GLY A 360 -1.65 -34.07 -25.27
CA GLY A 360 -0.73 -34.92 -24.50
C GLY A 360 0.36 -34.14 -23.75
N SER A 361 0.20 -32.82 -23.58
CA SER A 361 1.14 -32.05 -22.76
C SER A 361 0.88 -32.28 -21.27
N ILE A 362 1.92 -32.09 -20.47
CA ILE A 362 1.88 -32.25 -19.01
C ILE A 362 2.23 -30.93 -18.32
N PRO A 363 1.53 -30.53 -17.25
CA PRO A 363 1.96 -29.40 -16.44
C PRO A 363 3.32 -29.74 -15.82
N TYR A 364 4.29 -28.83 -15.94
CA TYR A 364 5.65 -29.09 -15.43
C TYR A 364 6.27 -27.92 -14.66
N LYS A 365 5.66 -26.73 -14.78
CA LYS A 365 6.02 -25.53 -14.00
C LYS A 365 4.78 -24.78 -13.58
N LYS A 366 4.85 -24.25 -12.37
CA LYS A 366 3.84 -23.36 -11.81
C LYS A 366 4.50 -22.09 -11.31
N LEU A 367 3.95 -20.96 -11.71
CA LEU A 367 4.36 -19.64 -11.23
C LEU A 367 3.20 -19.03 -10.48
N SER A 368 3.45 -18.52 -9.28
CA SER A 368 2.51 -17.66 -8.59
C SER A 368 2.71 -16.25 -9.15
N HIS A 369 1.75 -15.83 -9.96
CA HIS A 369 1.56 -14.42 -10.20
C HIS A 369 0.93 -13.84 -8.96
N ILE A 370 1.81 -13.18 -8.23
CA ILE A 370 1.48 -11.93 -7.60
C ILE A 370 1.04 -12.07 -6.16
N PHE A 371 1.89 -11.52 -5.34
CA PHE A 371 1.69 -11.25 -3.95
C PHE A 371 0.97 -9.89 -3.85
N LYS A 372 -0.24 -9.88 -3.28
CA LYS A 372 -1.08 -8.70 -3.10
C LYS A 372 -1.13 -8.32 -1.62
N LYS A 373 -0.87 -7.05 -1.30
CA LYS A 373 -1.14 -6.48 0.03
C LYS A 373 -2.29 -5.47 -0.08
N ILE A 374 -3.41 -5.80 0.55
CA ILE A 374 -4.75 -5.26 0.22
C ILE A 374 -5.01 -3.85 0.78
N LYS A 375 -4.28 -3.42 1.81
CA LYS A 375 -4.45 -2.06 2.35
C LYS A 375 -3.14 -1.43 2.75
N VAL A 376 -2.65 -0.56 1.90
CA VAL A 376 -1.75 0.50 2.32
C VAL A 376 -2.60 1.48 3.16
N LYS A 377 -2.40 1.54 4.49
CA LYS A 377 -3.10 2.52 5.34
C LYS A 377 -2.75 3.93 4.83
N LYS A 378 -3.63 4.54 4.03
CA LYS A 378 -3.50 5.92 3.56
C LYS A 378 -3.50 6.82 4.79
N THR A 379 -2.36 7.40 5.13
CA THR A 379 -2.34 8.61 5.94
C THR A 379 -2.80 9.74 5.03
N MET A 380 -4.10 10.03 5.02
CA MET A 380 -4.59 11.21 4.33
C MET A 380 -4.03 12.46 5.02
N PRO A 381 -3.46 13.42 4.27
CA PRO A 381 -3.13 14.71 4.83
C PRO A 381 -4.40 15.38 5.36
N LEU A 382 -4.23 16.24 6.36
CA LEU A 382 -5.34 16.98 6.97
C LEU A 382 -6.08 17.78 5.88
N PRO A 383 -7.42 17.63 5.73
CA PRO A 383 -8.16 18.25 4.65
C PRO A 383 -8.11 19.78 4.81
N LYS A 384 -7.72 20.46 3.72
CA LYS A 384 -7.72 21.93 3.69
C LYS A 384 -9.14 22.48 3.68
N VAL A 385 -9.35 23.60 4.34
CA VAL A 385 -10.56 24.43 4.19
C VAL A 385 -10.21 25.74 3.51
N GLU A 386 -11.18 26.61 3.24
CA GLU A 386 -10.95 27.86 2.51
C GLU A 386 -10.25 28.91 3.39
N LYS A 387 -10.71 29.08 4.63
CA LYS A 387 -10.30 30.18 5.51
C LYS A 387 -9.90 29.73 6.91
N ILE A 388 -8.92 30.44 7.47
CA ILE A 388 -8.50 30.34 8.87
C ILE A 388 -8.67 31.73 9.49
N TRP A 389 -9.20 31.81 10.70
CA TRP A 389 -9.21 33.07 11.45
C TRP A 389 -7.85 33.23 12.15
N MET A 390 -7.19 34.36 11.93
CA MET A 390 -5.86 34.66 12.48
C MET A 390 -5.80 36.14 12.84
N ASN A 391 -5.59 36.44 14.13
CA ASN A 391 -5.44 37.80 14.67
C ASN A 391 -6.54 38.76 14.19
N GLY A 392 -7.81 38.35 14.31
CA GLY A 392 -8.96 39.21 13.96
C GLY A 392 -9.36 39.21 12.49
N LYS A 393 -8.71 38.43 11.61
CA LYS A 393 -8.99 38.42 10.17
C LYS A 393 -9.08 37.00 9.61
N PHE A 394 -9.89 36.80 8.57
CA PHE A 394 -9.88 35.57 7.77
C PHE A 394 -8.79 35.61 6.72
N VAL A 395 -7.84 34.69 6.82
CA VAL A 395 -6.79 34.45 5.82
C VAL A 395 -7.09 33.16 5.05
N ASN A 396 -6.55 33.00 3.84
CA ASN A 396 -6.64 31.69 3.16
C ASN A 396 -5.83 30.66 3.95
N TRP A 397 -6.21 29.38 3.85
CA TRP A 397 -5.50 28.28 4.50
C TRP A 397 -3.98 28.34 4.31
N ASP A 398 -3.54 28.56 3.07
CA ASP A 398 -2.11 28.57 2.72
C ASP A 398 -1.39 29.86 3.15
N ASP A 399 -2.13 30.90 3.56
CA ASP A 399 -1.59 32.18 4.02
C ASP A 399 -1.46 32.26 5.55
N ALA A 400 -2.00 31.28 6.29
CA ALA A 400 -1.84 31.17 7.74
C ALA A 400 -0.40 30.73 8.12
N LYS A 401 0.55 31.67 7.99
CA LYS A 401 1.99 31.45 8.19
C LYS A 401 2.50 32.25 9.37
N ILE A 402 3.54 31.72 10.03
CA ILE A 402 4.34 32.42 11.03
C ILE A 402 5.82 32.36 10.64
N HIS A 403 6.61 33.29 11.17
CA HIS A 403 8.05 33.28 10.93
C HIS A 403 8.72 32.10 11.64
N VAL A 404 9.75 31.49 11.05
CA VAL A 404 10.45 30.33 11.66
C VAL A 404 11.13 30.68 13.00
N LEU A 405 11.42 31.96 13.23
CA LEU A 405 11.96 32.46 14.50
C LEU A 405 10.88 32.87 15.52
N SER A 406 9.61 32.50 15.29
CA SER A 406 8.55 32.73 16.29
C SER A 406 8.85 31.94 17.56
N HIS A 407 8.69 32.55 18.74
CA HIS A 407 9.11 31.98 20.01
C HIS A 407 8.52 30.58 20.27
N VAL A 408 7.26 30.36 19.87
CA VAL A 408 6.58 29.06 19.95
C VAL A 408 7.33 27.90 19.28
N ILE A 409 8.02 28.13 18.17
CA ILE A 409 8.73 27.08 17.42
C ILE A 409 9.91 26.52 18.21
N HIS A 410 10.54 27.36 19.05
CA HIS A 410 11.78 27.04 19.75
C HIS A 410 11.53 26.60 21.19
N TYR A 411 10.48 27.13 21.83
CA TYR A 411 10.24 26.94 23.26
C TYR A 411 8.86 26.37 23.60
N GLY A 412 8.05 26.01 22.60
CA GLY A 412 6.75 25.35 22.81
C GLY A 412 5.69 26.21 23.51
N THR A 413 5.85 27.54 23.50
CA THR A 413 4.96 28.52 24.16
C THR A 413 3.66 28.73 23.38
N SER A 414 2.84 27.69 23.32
CA SER A 414 1.48 27.73 22.78
C SER A 414 0.49 27.08 23.73
N TRP A 415 -0.71 27.62 23.73
CA TRP A 415 -1.89 27.12 24.44
C TRP A 415 -2.96 26.86 23.40
N PHE A 416 -3.71 25.78 23.54
CA PHE A 416 -4.68 25.44 22.52
C PHE A 416 -5.87 24.70 23.10
N GLU A 417 -6.93 24.67 22.31
CA GLU A 417 -8.10 23.85 22.60
C GLU A 417 -8.40 22.85 21.49
N GLY A 418 -9.12 21.81 21.88
CA GLY A 418 -9.65 20.82 20.97
C GLY A 418 -11.15 20.74 21.16
N ILE A 419 -11.90 21.27 20.19
CA ILE A 419 -13.35 21.41 20.29
C ILE A 419 -13.99 20.69 19.09
N ARG A 420 -15.21 20.16 19.26
CA ARG A 420 -15.97 19.56 18.16
C ARG A 420 -17.27 20.32 17.91
N CYS A 421 -17.55 20.52 16.63
CA CYS A 421 -18.88 20.84 16.12
C CYS A 421 -19.49 19.58 15.52
N TYR A 422 -20.72 19.27 15.90
CA TYR A 422 -21.47 18.11 15.45
C TYR A 422 -22.64 18.54 14.56
N ASP A 423 -22.91 17.74 13.53
CA ASP A 423 -24.11 17.87 12.70
C ASP A 423 -25.25 17.11 13.39
N THR A 424 -26.32 17.81 13.74
CA THR A 424 -27.48 17.24 14.43
C THR A 424 -28.75 17.50 13.62
N PRO A 425 -29.85 16.76 13.87
CA PRO A 425 -31.14 17.04 13.26
C PRO A 425 -31.68 18.47 13.49
N LYS A 426 -31.19 19.17 14.54
CA LYS A 426 -31.58 20.54 14.89
C LYS A 426 -30.61 21.60 14.33
N GLY A 427 -29.56 21.18 13.63
CA GLY A 427 -28.50 22.03 13.08
C GLY A 427 -27.12 21.72 13.66
N SER A 428 -26.11 22.44 13.19
CA SER A 428 -24.74 22.31 13.68
C SER A 428 -24.57 22.93 15.06
N ALA A 429 -23.95 22.22 15.99
CA ALA A 429 -23.73 22.69 17.35
C ALA A 429 -22.32 22.40 17.85
N VAL A 430 -21.72 23.35 18.56
CA VAL A 430 -20.41 23.22 19.20
C VAL A 430 -20.60 22.73 20.63
N PHE A 431 -19.93 21.65 21.00
CA PHE A 431 -20.05 21.06 22.32
C PHE A 431 -19.17 21.80 23.34
N ARG A 432 -19.79 22.34 24.39
CA ARG A 432 -19.18 22.97 25.58
C ARG A 432 -18.17 24.07 25.23
N LEU A 433 -18.56 24.95 24.29
CA LEU A 433 -17.69 25.99 23.75
C LEU A 433 -17.20 26.95 24.85
N ASP A 434 -18.09 27.36 25.74
CA ASP A 434 -17.78 28.30 26.82
C ASP A 434 -16.76 27.71 27.80
N GLU A 435 -16.89 26.43 28.17
CA GLU A 435 -15.94 25.75 29.05
C GLU A 435 -14.59 25.55 28.37
N HIS A 436 -14.58 25.25 27.07
CA HIS A 436 -13.35 25.19 26.29
C HIS A 436 -12.64 26.55 26.27
N MET A 437 -13.37 27.65 25.99
CA MET A 437 -12.78 28.99 26.02
C MET A 437 -12.28 29.37 27.40
N LYS A 438 -13.05 29.13 28.46
CA LYS A 438 -12.60 29.39 29.83
C LYS A 438 -11.28 28.67 30.14
N ARG A 439 -11.16 27.39 29.78
CA ARG A 439 -9.93 26.62 29.99
C ARG A 439 -8.75 27.13 29.15
N LEU A 440 -9.00 27.64 27.94
CA LEU A 440 -7.96 28.30 27.14
C LEU A 440 -7.41 29.52 27.88
N TYR A 441 -8.27 30.38 28.40
CA TYR A 441 -7.86 31.56 29.18
C TYR A 441 -7.12 31.19 30.47
N ASP A 442 -7.62 30.19 31.21
CA ASP A 442 -6.95 29.68 32.41
C ASP A 442 -5.54 29.13 32.07
N SER A 443 -5.42 28.41 30.96
CA SER A 443 -4.14 27.86 30.49
C SER A 443 -3.13 28.97 30.16
N VAL A 444 -3.58 30.02 29.46
CA VAL A 444 -2.74 31.18 29.12
C VAL A 444 -2.34 31.97 30.36
N LYS A 445 -3.27 32.15 31.31
CA LYS A 445 -3.05 32.86 32.57
C LYS A 445 -1.99 32.20 33.44
N ILE A 446 -1.97 30.86 33.53
CA ILE A 446 -0.93 30.10 34.27
C ILE A 446 0.48 30.48 33.81
N TYR A 447 0.66 30.82 32.53
CA TYR A 447 1.94 31.19 31.94
C TYR A 447 2.19 32.69 31.80
N ARG A 448 1.40 33.51 32.51
CA ARG A 448 1.55 34.97 32.59
C ARG A 448 1.46 35.63 31.21
N ALA A 449 0.56 35.15 30.37
CA ALA A 449 0.21 35.79 29.10
C ALA A 449 -1.24 36.28 29.16
N GLU A 450 -1.61 37.15 28.24
CA GLU A 450 -2.93 37.72 28.11
C GLU A 450 -3.39 37.58 26.66
N ILE A 451 -4.62 37.13 26.46
CA ILE A 451 -5.22 37.01 25.13
C ILE A 451 -5.77 38.40 24.76
N PRO A 452 -5.43 38.97 23.59
CA PRO A 452 -5.85 40.33 23.20
C PRO A 452 -7.31 40.40 22.70
N TYR A 453 -8.15 39.43 23.09
CA TYR A 453 -9.55 39.29 22.72
C TYR A 453 -10.33 38.88 23.97
N THR A 454 -11.62 39.20 24.01
CA THR A 454 -12.54 38.70 25.04
C THR A 454 -12.98 37.26 24.72
N ILE A 455 -13.50 36.56 25.74
CA ILE A 455 -14.04 35.20 25.56
C ILE A 455 -15.18 35.24 24.54
N GLU A 456 -16.02 36.28 24.60
CA GLU A 456 -17.15 36.49 23.70
C GLU A 456 -16.68 36.69 22.25
N GLU A 457 -15.64 37.51 22.03
CA GLU A 457 -15.05 37.72 20.71
C GLU A 457 -14.47 36.42 20.11
N LEU A 458 -13.74 35.62 20.90
CA LEU A 458 -13.19 34.36 20.41
C LEU A 458 -14.25 33.28 20.20
N THR A 459 -15.29 33.26 21.04
CA THR A 459 -16.46 32.39 20.87
C THR A 459 -17.15 32.69 19.55
N GLN A 460 -17.38 33.97 19.26
CA GLN A 460 -17.96 34.40 18.00
C GLN A 460 -17.03 34.10 16.81
N ALA A 461 -15.72 34.30 16.95
CA ALA A 461 -14.75 33.96 15.91
C ALA A 461 -14.74 32.45 15.59
N VAL A 462 -14.90 31.57 16.57
CA VAL A 462 -15.08 30.12 16.34
C VAL A 462 -16.31 29.87 15.47
N ILE A 463 -17.46 30.44 15.86
CA ILE A 463 -18.73 30.25 15.15
C ILE A 463 -18.62 30.76 13.70
N GLU A 464 -18.04 31.93 13.49
CA GLU A 464 -17.84 32.51 12.15
C GLU A 464 -16.88 31.69 11.29
N THR A 465 -15.82 31.15 11.89
CA THR A 465 -14.85 30.30 11.17
C THR A 465 -15.51 29.02 10.64
N ILE A 466 -16.43 28.42 11.39
CA ILE A 466 -17.23 27.27 10.93
C ILE A 466 -18.11 27.67 9.74
N LYS A 467 -18.84 28.80 9.86
CA LYS A 467 -19.78 29.29 8.84
C LYS A 467 -19.10 29.63 7.53
N VAL A 468 -18.00 30.38 7.58
CA VAL A 468 -17.23 30.78 6.39
C VAL A 468 -16.76 29.57 5.60
N ASN A 469 -16.37 28.50 6.29
CA ASN A 469 -15.94 27.25 5.66
C ASN A 469 -17.09 26.28 5.33
N LYS A 470 -18.34 26.66 5.64
CA LYS A 470 -19.57 25.90 5.31
C LYS A 470 -19.56 24.46 5.87
N LEU A 471 -18.92 24.26 7.02
CA LEU A 471 -18.83 22.94 7.65
C LEU A 471 -20.04 22.67 8.52
N LYS A 472 -20.69 21.52 8.33
CA LYS A 472 -21.79 21.05 9.19
C LYS A 472 -21.29 20.36 10.47
N GLN A 473 -20.13 19.73 10.37
CA GLN A 473 -19.41 19.10 11.46
C GLN A 473 -17.92 19.33 11.24
N CYS A 474 -17.17 19.55 12.32
CA CYS A 474 -15.74 19.77 12.22
C CYS A 474 -15.06 19.62 13.57
N TYR A 475 -13.75 19.43 13.51
CA TYR A 475 -12.88 19.71 14.64
C TYR A 475 -12.43 21.17 14.57
N ILE A 476 -12.37 21.82 15.72
CA ILE A 476 -11.99 23.23 15.88
C ILE A 476 -10.75 23.29 16.75
N ARG A 477 -9.79 24.12 16.35
CA ARG A 477 -8.49 24.26 17.00
C ARG A 477 -8.17 25.75 17.18
N PRO A 478 -8.63 26.35 18.28
CA PRO A 478 -8.07 27.60 18.77
C PRO A 478 -6.65 27.36 19.27
N ILE A 479 -5.71 28.22 18.87
CA ILE A 479 -4.31 28.21 19.31
C ILE A 479 -3.91 29.64 19.62
N VAL A 480 -3.42 29.86 20.83
CA VAL A 480 -2.78 31.09 21.30
C VAL A 480 -1.29 30.80 21.43
N PHE A 481 -0.41 31.68 20.96
CA PHE A 481 1.03 31.45 21.07
C PHE A 481 1.84 32.74 21.09
N ARG A 482 3.09 32.64 21.56
CA ARG A 482 4.05 33.73 21.48
C ARG A 482 4.71 33.78 20.10
N GLY A 483 4.54 34.92 19.42
CA GLY A 483 4.94 35.16 18.04
C GLY A 483 6.41 35.52 17.85
N TYR A 484 6.70 36.24 16.76
CA TYR A 484 8.05 36.65 16.38
C TYR A 484 8.38 38.05 16.90
N TYR A 485 9.37 38.14 17.79
CA TYR A 485 9.96 39.42 18.21
C TYR A 485 11.39 39.20 18.75
N GLU A 486 11.50 38.54 19.91
CA GLU A 486 12.75 38.19 20.57
C GLU A 486 12.86 36.67 20.73
N LEU A 487 14.08 36.13 20.77
CA LEU A 487 14.33 34.67 20.85
C LEU A 487 14.96 34.24 22.19
N GLY A 488 15.03 35.14 23.17
CA GLY A 488 15.44 34.78 24.52
C GLY A 488 14.39 33.90 25.20
N VAL A 489 14.79 33.11 26.20
CA VAL A 489 13.86 32.30 27.02
C VAL A 489 12.84 33.19 27.74
N ASN A 490 13.24 34.42 28.13
CA ASN A 490 12.32 35.42 28.64
C ASN A 490 11.46 35.96 27.48
N PRO A 491 10.14 35.71 27.50
CA PRO A 491 9.34 35.89 26.30
C PRO A 491 8.33 37.06 26.43
N MET A 492 8.49 37.90 27.46
CA MET A 492 7.50 38.91 27.85
C MET A 492 7.25 39.97 26.77
N ASN A 493 8.25 40.24 25.91
CA ASN A 493 8.11 41.18 24.80
C ASN A 493 7.53 40.56 23.52
N CYS A 494 7.39 39.22 23.48
CA CYS A 494 6.84 38.57 22.30
C CYS A 494 5.33 38.81 22.19
N PRO A 495 4.83 39.15 20.99
CA PRO A 495 3.40 39.34 20.79
C PRO A 495 2.62 38.04 21.03
N ILE A 496 1.36 38.17 21.41
CA ILE A 496 0.42 37.06 21.53
C ILE A 496 -0.40 36.97 20.25
N ASP A 497 -0.16 35.92 19.49
CA ASP A 497 -0.91 35.59 18.28
C ASP A 497 -2.01 34.58 18.60
N VAL A 498 -3.16 34.71 17.94
CA VAL A 498 -4.33 33.85 18.11
C VAL A 498 -4.83 33.37 16.75
N VAL A 499 -5.00 32.05 16.63
CA VAL A 499 -5.45 31.38 15.41
C VAL A 499 -6.62 30.46 15.75
N ILE A 500 -7.63 30.41 14.89
CA ILE A 500 -8.71 29.43 14.95
C ILE A 500 -8.79 28.75 13.59
N ALA A 501 -8.49 27.45 13.57
CA ALA A 501 -8.63 26.60 12.40
C ALA A 501 -9.74 25.58 12.60
N VAL A 502 -10.42 25.21 11.50
CA VAL A 502 -11.45 24.17 11.45
C VAL A 502 -11.20 23.24 10.28
N TRP A 503 -11.57 21.96 10.42
CA TRP A 503 -11.52 20.98 9.33
C TRP A 503 -12.36 19.75 9.67
N GLU A 504 -12.67 18.94 8.66
CA GLU A 504 -13.34 17.65 8.87
C GLU A 504 -12.40 16.66 9.59
N TRP A 505 -12.82 16.14 10.75
CA TRP A 505 -12.07 15.12 11.48
C TRP A 505 -12.97 13.93 11.78
N GLY A 506 -12.56 12.74 11.32
CA GLY A 506 -13.24 11.48 11.59
C GLY A 506 -13.11 11.00 13.05
N GLU A 507 -13.16 9.70 13.26
CA GLU A 507 -12.98 9.11 14.59
C GLU A 507 -11.49 8.92 14.91
N TYR A 508 -11.02 9.42 16.07
CA TYR A 508 -9.60 9.53 16.40
C TYR A 508 -8.87 8.18 16.52
N LEU A 509 -9.52 7.18 17.15
CA LEU A 509 -8.99 5.82 17.27
C LEU A 509 -9.52 4.86 16.19
N GLY A 510 -10.29 5.38 15.23
CA GLY A 510 -10.86 4.64 14.09
C GLY A 510 -12.29 4.14 14.31
N LYS A 511 -13.02 3.90 13.21
CA LYS A 511 -14.46 3.55 13.20
C LYS A 511 -14.85 2.36 14.08
N GLU A 512 -13.98 1.35 14.15
CA GLU A 512 -14.25 0.15 14.95
C GLU A 512 -13.93 0.34 16.43
N ALA A 513 -13.22 1.40 16.82
CA ALA A 513 -12.77 1.61 18.20
C ALA A 513 -13.94 1.88 19.16
N ILE A 514 -14.88 2.73 18.74
CA ILE A 514 -16.06 3.09 19.54
C ILE A 514 -16.97 1.85 19.73
N GLU A 515 -17.03 0.97 18.73
CA GLU A 515 -17.89 -0.21 18.75
C GLU A 515 -17.25 -1.44 19.40
N LYS A 516 -15.97 -1.72 19.16
CA LYS A 516 -15.31 -2.97 19.61
C LYS A 516 -14.34 -2.75 20.76
N GLY A 517 -14.00 -1.51 21.05
CA GLY A 517 -12.92 -1.14 21.96
C GLY A 517 -11.53 -1.34 21.38
N VAL A 518 -10.54 -0.77 22.05
CA VAL A 518 -9.14 -0.76 21.61
C VAL A 518 -8.22 -1.56 22.54
N ASP A 519 -7.12 -2.05 21.98
CA ASP A 519 -6.03 -2.69 22.74
C ASP A 519 -4.98 -1.63 23.09
N VAL A 520 -4.64 -1.52 24.38
CA VAL A 520 -3.76 -0.47 24.88
C VAL A 520 -2.63 -1.07 25.71
N ARG A 521 -1.59 -0.28 25.96
CA ARG A 521 -0.51 -0.67 26.87
C ARG A 521 -0.24 0.39 27.91
N VAL A 522 0.33 0.00 29.04
CA VAL A 522 0.93 0.95 29.97
C VAL A 522 2.29 1.38 29.41
N SER A 523 2.45 2.68 29.22
CA SER A 523 3.66 3.31 28.70
C SER A 523 4.81 3.24 29.70
N SER A 524 6.04 3.17 29.20
CA SER A 524 7.24 3.31 30.03
C SER A 524 7.53 4.78 30.36
N TRP A 525 7.05 5.71 29.53
CA TRP A 525 7.07 7.14 29.80
C TRP A 525 6.03 7.53 30.83
N ARG A 526 6.46 8.31 31.83
CA ARG A 526 5.61 8.85 32.90
C ARG A 526 5.05 10.22 32.52
N ARG A 527 3.92 10.59 33.12
CA ARG A 527 3.42 11.96 33.08
C ARG A 527 4.32 12.90 33.89
N PRO A 528 4.44 14.19 33.51
CA PRO A 528 5.20 15.16 34.28
C PRO A 528 4.76 15.20 35.74
N ALA A 529 5.73 15.29 36.65
CA ALA A 529 5.44 15.46 38.06
C ALA A 529 4.77 16.83 38.32
N PRO A 530 3.93 16.96 39.36
CA PRO A 530 3.47 18.27 39.82
C PRO A 530 4.64 19.23 40.02
N ASP A 531 4.40 20.52 39.81
CA ASP A 531 5.42 21.59 39.91
C ASP A 531 6.58 21.52 38.88
N THR A 532 6.43 20.75 37.81
CA THR A 532 7.34 20.76 36.65
C THR A 532 6.71 21.44 35.44
N LEU A 533 5.92 20.70 34.66
CA LEU A 533 5.06 21.24 33.60
C LEU A 533 3.60 21.28 34.09
N PRO A 534 2.95 22.46 34.15
CA PRO A 534 1.55 22.58 34.56
C PRO A 534 0.58 21.76 33.70
N MET A 535 0.17 20.59 34.19
CA MET A 535 -0.76 19.69 33.48
C MET A 535 -2.22 20.16 33.49
N MET A 536 -2.57 21.12 34.36
CA MET A 536 -3.86 21.79 34.31
C MET A 536 -3.99 22.75 33.11
N ALA A 537 -2.87 23.19 32.54
CA ALA A 537 -2.85 24.01 31.35
C ALA A 537 -2.72 23.14 30.09
N LYS A 538 -3.51 23.43 29.07
CA LYS A 538 -3.45 22.72 27.78
C LYS A 538 -2.42 23.38 26.85
N VAL A 539 -1.16 22.97 27.00
CA VAL A 539 0.01 23.62 26.39
C VAL A 539 0.68 22.71 25.36
N GLY A 540 1.18 23.27 24.27
CA GLY A 540 1.92 22.55 23.23
C GLY A 540 3.13 21.77 23.76
N ALA A 541 3.90 22.35 24.68
CA ALA A 541 5.08 21.70 25.28
C ALA A 541 4.75 20.35 25.96
N ASN A 542 3.58 20.24 26.62
CA ASN A 542 3.16 19.02 27.32
C ASN A 542 2.97 17.85 26.34
N TYR A 543 2.67 18.13 25.07
CA TYR A 543 2.41 17.10 24.05
C TYR A 543 3.67 16.41 23.53
N MET A 544 4.88 16.89 23.84
CA MET A 544 6.11 16.14 23.58
C MET A 544 6.13 14.83 24.37
N ASN A 545 5.68 14.87 25.63
CA ASN A 545 5.51 13.66 26.44
C ASN A 545 4.40 12.75 25.89
N SER A 546 3.24 13.32 25.54
CA SER A 546 2.13 12.57 24.92
C SER A 546 2.55 11.85 23.64
N GLN A 547 3.36 12.48 22.79
CA GLN A 547 3.88 11.86 21.57
C GLN A 547 4.74 10.63 21.88
N LEU A 548 5.61 10.69 22.89
CA LEU A 548 6.44 9.54 23.28
C LEU A 548 5.58 8.35 23.74
N ILE A 549 4.56 8.61 24.55
CA ILE A 549 3.58 7.61 25.01
C ILE A 549 2.87 6.96 23.81
N LYS A 550 2.37 7.77 22.88
CA LYS A 550 1.65 7.29 21.68
C LYS A 550 2.56 6.49 20.75
N MET A 551 3.75 7.03 20.46
CA MET A 551 4.70 6.39 19.55
C MET A 551 5.15 5.04 20.08
N GLU A 552 5.44 4.93 21.39
CA GLU A 552 5.77 3.65 22.02
C GLU A 552 4.64 2.63 21.84
N ALA A 553 3.39 3.00 22.10
CA ALA A 553 2.25 2.12 21.92
C ALA A 553 2.09 1.65 20.46
N LEU A 554 2.22 2.55 19.49
CA LEU A 554 2.10 2.23 18.07
C LEU A 554 3.22 1.31 17.56
N VAL A 555 4.46 1.53 18.01
CA VAL A 555 5.61 0.67 17.64
C VAL A 555 5.38 -0.77 18.11
N ASP A 556 4.73 -0.95 19.26
CA ASP A 556 4.46 -2.27 19.83
C ASP A 556 3.12 -2.89 19.39
N GLY A 557 2.42 -2.25 18.45
CA GLY A 557 1.18 -2.77 17.87
C GLY A 557 -0.09 -2.48 18.68
N TYR A 558 -0.04 -1.58 19.67
CA TYR A 558 -1.21 -1.13 20.41
C TYR A 558 -1.84 0.11 19.77
N ALA A 559 -3.11 0.36 20.08
CA ALA A 559 -3.81 1.53 19.60
C ALA A 559 -3.44 2.81 20.36
N GLU A 560 -3.19 2.71 21.67
CA GLU A 560 -2.94 3.86 22.56
C GLU A 560 -2.10 3.45 23.78
N GLY A 561 -1.43 4.41 24.42
CA GLY A 561 -0.69 4.23 25.66
C GLY A 561 -1.39 4.85 26.87
N ILE A 562 -1.43 4.14 27.99
CA ILE A 562 -1.80 4.64 29.32
C ILE A 562 -0.52 5.09 30.02
N ALA A 563 -0.46 6.35 30.42
CA ALA A 563 0.63 6.86 31.23
C ALA A 563 0.31 6.77 32.72
N LEU A 564 1.36 6.48 33.49
CA LEU A 564 1.32 6.57 34.94
C LEU A 564 1.93 7.91 35.37
N ASP A 565 1.53 8.38 36.55
CA ASP A 565 2.18 9.50 37.20
C ASP A 565 3.58 9.13 37.71
N TYR A 566 4.27 10.11 38.29
CA TYR A 566 5.62 9.94 38.84
C TYR A 566 5.68 8.94 40.01
N ASN A 567 4.58 8.77 40.76
CA ASN A 567 4.51 7.88 41.92
C ASN A 567 4.11 6.44 41.56
N GLY A 568 3.66 6.18 40.34
CA GLY A 568 3.23 4.85 39.93
C GLY A 568 1.73 4.66 39.74
N PHE A 569 0.92 5.68 40.01
CA PHE A 569 -0.53 5.62 39.87
C PHE A 569 -0.96 5.91 38.44
N VAL A 570 -2.11 5.38 38.04
CA VAL A 570 -2.72 5.66 36.74
C VAL A 570 -3.02 7.16 36.65
N SER A 571 -2.59 7.76 35.54
CA SER A 571 -2.84 9.16 35.22
C SER A 571 -3.87 9.26 34.10
N GLU A 572 -3.45 9.13 32.83
CA GLU A 572 -4.34 9.27 31.68
C GLU A 572 -3.72 8.60 30.44
N GLY A 573 -4.49 8.47 29.36
CA GLY A 573 -3.97 8.12 28.03
C GLY A 573 -3.07 9.22 27.47
N SER A 574 -2.47 9.05 26.29
CA SER A 574 -1.59 10.07 25.71
C SER A 574 -2.33 11.39 25.41
N GLY A 575 -3.62 11.35 25.09
CA GLY A 575 -4.45 12.53 24.82
C GLY A 575 -5.84 12.50 25.45
N GLU A 576 -6.11 11.56 26.36
CA GLU A 576 -7.44 11.22 26.87
C GLU A 576 -7.44 10.93 28.36
N ASN A 577 -8.46 11.35 29.11
CA ASN A 577 -8.64 10.87 30.48
C ASN A 577 -9.17 9.44 30.49
N ILE A 578 -8.92 8.71 31.58
CA ILE A 578 -9.31 7.30 31.75
C ILE A 578 -10.35 7.11 32.86
N PHE A 579 -11.24 6.15 32.65
CA PHE A 579 -12.23 5.67 33.62
C PHE A 579 -12.15 4.15 33.73
N ILE A 580 -12.35 3.64 34.94
CA ILE A 580 -12.30 2.22 35.29
C ILE A 580 -13.56 1.89 36.05
N VAL A 581 -14.25 0.83 35.64
CA VAL A 581 -15.44 0.33 36.31
C VAL A 581 -15.07 -0.93 37.07
N LYS A 582 -15.40 -0.97 38.37
CA LYS A 582 -15.22 -2.15 39.20
C LYS A 582 -16.37 -2.25 40.19
N ASP A 583 -17.03 -3.40 40.21
CA ASP A 583 -18.15 -3.71 41.12
C ASP A 583 -19.23 -2.61 41.10
N ASP A 584 -19.65 -2.22 39.88
CA ASP A 584 -20.61 -1.14 39.59
C ASP A 584 -20.22 0.28 40.07
N VAL A 585 -18.98 0.47 40.53
CA VAL A 585 -18.42 1.79 40.89
C VAL A 585 -17.48 2.28 39.80
N ILE A 586 -17.59 3.56 39.45
CA ILE A 586 -16.76 4.21 38.44
C ILE A 586 -15.61 4.95 39.12
N TYR A 587 -14.39 4.60 38.78
CA TYR A 587 -13.17 5.22 39.25
C TYR A 587 -12.52 6.04 38.13
N THR A 588 -11.98 7.21 38.48
CA THR A 588 -11.15 8.00 37.57
C THR A 588 -10.03 8.69 38.36
N PRO A 589 -8.84 8.91 37.78
CA PRO A 589 -7.73 9.52 38.50
C PRO A 589 -8.02 10.93 39.04
N LEU A 590 -7.39 11.27 40.18
CA LEU A 590 -7.40 12.63 40.74
C LEU A 590 -6.68 13.62 39.81
N ILE A 591 -7.10 14.89 39.80
CA ILE A 591 -6.43 15.94 39.01
C ILE A 591 -4.94 16.06 39.39
N SER A 592 -4.59 15.78 40.65
CA SER A 592 -3.22 15.82 41.16
C SER A 592 -2.29 14.73 40.62
N THR A 593 -2.79 13.71 39.89
CA THR A 593 -1.94 12.68 39.26
C THR A 593 -1.41 13.08 37.89
N GLY A 594 -1.37 14.38 37.60
CA GLY A 594 -0.79 14.91 36.35
C GLY A 594 -1.70 14.74 35.13
N ILE A 595 -3.02 14.71 35.34
CA ILE A 595 -4.01 14.67 34.25
C ILE A 595 -4.43 16.07 33.82
N LEU A 596 -4.89 16.21 32.58
CA LEU A 596 -5.62 17.41 32.15
C LEU A 596 -7.07 17.32 32.68
N PRO A 597 -7.66 18.40 33.25
CA PRO A 597 -9.08 18.43 33.61
C PRO A 597 -9.95 18.45 32.34
N GLY A 598 -10.22 17.27 31.79
CA GLY A 598 -10.94 17.11 30.52
C GLY A 598 -12.39 17.56 30.58
N ILE A 599 -12.83 18.26 29.54
CA ILE A 599 -14.24 18.70 29.41
C ILE A 599 -15.16 17.52 29.13
N THR A 600 -14.72 16.54 28.34
CA THR A 600 -15.44 15.27 28.17
C THR A 600 -15.48 14.47 29.49
N ARG A 601 -14.39 14.46 30.26
CA ARG A 601 -14.33 13.80 31.58
C ARG A 601 -15.38 14.36 32.53
N ILE A 602 -15.47 15.69 32.71
CA ILE A 602 -16.49 16.29 33.58
C ILE A 602 -17.92 16.03 33.08
N SER A 603 -18.11 15.95 31.76
CA SER A 603 -19.41 15.62 31.16
C SER A 603 -19.81 14.18 31.48
N VAL A 604 -18.86 13.24 31.39
CA VAL A 604 -19.05 11.83 31.77
C VAL A 604 -19.30 11.66 33.26
N ILE A 605 -18.61 12.41 34.13
CA ILE A 605 -18.87 12.38 35.58
C ILE A 605 -20.31 12.82 35.87
N GLN A 606 -20.77 13.89 35.22
CA GLN A 606 -22.14 14.38 35.37
C GLN A 606 -23.16 13.33 34.90
N ILE A 607 -23.02 12.84 33.66
CA ILE A 607 -23.89 11.79 33.09
C ILE A 607 -23.93 10.55 34.00
N SER A 608 -22.77 10.12 34.50
CA SER A 608 -22.67 8.93 35.37
C SER A 608 -23.46 9.10 36.66
N LYS A 609 -23.35 10.27 37.31
CA LYS A 609 -24.10 10.58 38.54
C LYS A 609 -25.61 10.64 38.29
N ASP A 610 -26.03 11.22 37.17
CA ASP A 610 -27.45 11.32 36.81
C ASP A 610 -28.06 9.94 36.45
N LEU A 611 -27.24 9.01 35.95
CA LEU A 611 -27.61 7.60 35.78
C LEU A 611 -27.62 6.80 37.11
N GLY A 612 -27.23 7.43 38.23
CA GLY A 612 -27.23 6.82 39.56
C GLY A 612 -25.97 6.04 39.93
N TYR A 613 -24.89 6.16 39.15
CA TYR A 613 -23.61 5.49 39.46
C TYR A 613 -22.79 6.27 40.50
N GLU A 614 -22.12 5.54 41.39
CA GLU A 614 -21.10 6.12 42.27
C GLU A 614 -19.83 6.41 41.44
N VAL A 615 -19.33 7.64 41.53
CA VAL A 615 -18.09 8.06 40.85
C VAL A 615 -17.04 8.50 41.86
N LYS A 616 -15.89 7.82 41.88
CA LYS A 616 -14.76 8.08 42.77
C LYS A 616 -13.58 8.65 42.00
N GLU A 617 -13.24 9.89 42.31
CA GLU A 617 -11.95 10.48 41.92
C GLU A 617 -10.91 10.04 42.96
N THR A 618 -9.93 9.19 42.57
CA THR A 618 -8.99 8.58 43.54
C THR A 618 -7.63 8.23 42.92
N LEU A 619 -6.69 7.81 43.76
CA LEU A 619 -5.44 7.20 43.31
C LEU A 619 -5.72 5.76 42.87
N ILE A 620 -5.26 5.42 41.67
CA ILE A 620 -5.55 4.12 41.05
C ILE A 620 -4.22 3.39 40.82
N PRO A 621 -3.98 2.24 41.47
CA PRO A 621 -2.78 1.45 41.22
C PRO A 621 -2.86 0.78 39.84
N ARG A 622 -1.70 0.55 39.20
CA ARG A 622 -1.62 0.01 37.83
C ARG A 622 -2.38 -1.31 37.69
N GLU A 623 -2.24 -2.20 38.66
CA GLU A 623 -2.83 -3.54 38.65
C GLU A 623 -4.37 -3.53 38.68
N MET A 624 -5.00 -2.44 39.14
CA MET A 624 -6.45 -2.28 39.07
C MET A 624 -6.95 -2.27 37.62
N LEU A 625 -6.11 -1.84 36.66
CA LEU A 625 -6.43 -1.90 35.24
C LEU A 625 -6.71 -3.34 34.78
N TYR A 626 -6.03 -4.34 35.34
CA TYR A 626 -6.11 -5.72 34.86
C TYR A 626 -7.29 -6.50 35.43
N ILE A 627 -7.85 -6.03 36.55
CA ILE A 627 -8.97 -6.68 37.25
C ILE A 627 -10.28 -5.89 37.14
N ALA A 628 -10.26 -4.80 36.36
CA ALA A 628 -11.42 -3.98 36.05
C ALA A 628 -12.47 -4.78 35.26
N ASP A 629 -13.74 -4.43 35.48
CA ASP A 629 -14.85 -5.01 34.73
C ASP A 629 -15.01 -4.29 33.38
N GLU A 630 -14.80 -2.97 33.36
CA GLU A 630 -14.77 -2.14 32.15
C GLU A 630 -13.69 -1.04 32.26
N ILE A 631 -13.12 -0.63 31.12
CA ILE A 631 -12.25 0.55 31.03
C ILE A 631 -12.64 1.33 29.79
N PHE A 632 -12.61 2.65 29.87
CA PHE A 632 -12.79 3.51 28.71
C PHE A 632 -12.04 4.84 28.82
N PHE A 633 -11.69 5.40 27.67
CA PHE A 633 -11.10 6.71 27.53
C PHE A 633 -12.14 7.78 27.24
N THR A 634 -11.83 9.01 27.61
CA THR A 634 -12.64 10.20 27.31
C THR A 634 -11.78 11.36 26.80
N GLY A 635 -12.26 12.06 25.78
CA GLY A 635 -11.64 13.27 25.27
C GLY A 635 -12.38 13.85 24.08
N THR A 636 -12.13 15.09 23.67
CA THR A 636 -12.90 15.70 22.57
C THR A 636 -12.67 14.99 21.24
N ALA A 637 -11.44 14.55 20.94
CA ALA A 637 -11.14 13.82 19.71
C ALA A 637 -11.61 12.36 19.78
N THR A 638 -11.36 11.72 20.93
CA THR A 638 -11.59 10.29 21.21
C THR A 638 -13.02 9.98 21.66
N GLU A 639 -13.82 11.01 21.95
CA GLU A 639 -15.16 10.93 22.49
C GLU A 639 -15.20 10.04 23.74
N ILE A 640 -15.93 8.92 23.72
CA ILE A 640 -15.90 7.88 24.74
C ILE A 640 -15.49 6.60 24.04
N THR A 641 -14.25 6.16 24.22
CA THR A 641 -13.72 4.96 23.54
C THR A 641 -13.47 3.83 24.53
N PRO A 642 -14.14 2.68 24.40
CA PRO A 642 -13.90 1.52 25.26
C PRO A 642 -12.49 0.93 25.09
N VAL A 643 -11.96 0.33 26.15
CA VAL A 643 -10.69 -0.39 26.14
C VAL A 643 -10.98 -1.87 26.40
N ARG A 644 -10.60 -2.73 25.44
CA ARG A 644 -10.89 -4.17 25.50
C ARG A 644 -9.75 -5.00 26.08
N SER A 645 -8.52 -4.50 26.01
CA SER A 645 -7.35 -5.12 26.65
C SER A 645 -6.32 -4.08 27.05
N VAL A 646 -5.61 -4.34 28.16
CA VAL A 646 -4.47 -3.56 28.65
C VAL A 646 -3.27 -4.49 28.78
N ASP A 647 -2.13 -4.16 28.18
CA ASP A 647 -0.91 -4.99 28.22
C ASP A 647 -1.17 -6.45 27.76
N ARG A 648 -2.05 -6.63 26.78
CA ARG A 648 -2.54 -7.93 26.26
C ARG A 648 -3.36 -8.75 27.25
N ILE A 649 -3.71 -8.17 28.40
CA ILE A 649 -4.65 -8.75 29.36
C ILE A 649 -6.05 -8.24 29.00
N LYS A 650 -6.96 -9.18 28.76
CA LYS A 650 -8.35 -8.88 28.41
C LYS A 650 -9.07 -8.24 29.61
N ILE A 651 -9.81 -7.16 29.36
CA ILE A 651 -10.66 -6.50 30.35
C ILE A 651 -12.07 -7.07 30.27
N GLY A 652 -12.62 -7.54 31.40
CA GLY A 652 -13.93 -8.20 31.44
C GLY A 652 -14.08 -9.29 30.37
N CYS A 653 -15.10 -9.14 29.52
CA CYS A 653 -15.37 -10.05 28.40
C CYS A 653 -14.66 -9.68 27.08
N GLY A 654 -13.85 -8.62 27.05
CA GLY A 654 -13.13 -8.17 25.85
C GLY A 654 -13.99 -7.41 24.84
N VAL A 655 -15.17 -6.94 25.26
CA VAL A 655 -16.05 -6.06 24.49
C VAL A 655 -16.52 -4.89 25.38
N PRO A 656 -17.04 -3.79 24.81
CA PRO A 656 -17.51 -2.66 25.62
C PRO A 656 -18.58 -3.07 26.61
N GLY A 657 -18.39 -2.73 27.88
CA GLY A 657 -19.32 -3.12 28.94
C GLY A 657 -20.56 -2.24 29.03
N LYS A 658 -21.49 -2.64 29.91
CA LYS A 658 -22.84 -2.08 30.00
C LYS A 658 -22.83 -0.64 30.52
N ILE A 659 -21.97 -0.33 31.50
CA ILE A 659 -21.89 1.01 32.09
C ILE A 659 -21.32 1.98 31.06
N THR A 660 -20.23 1.59 30.40
CA THR A 660 -19.61 2.34 29.30
C THR A 660 -20.62 2.65 28.20
N ARG A 661 -21.43 1.66 27.79
CA ARG A 661 -22.48 1.83 26.76
C ARG A 661 -23.59 2.77 27.19
N SER A 662 -24.02 2.68 28.44
CA SER A 662 -25.09 3.54 28.97
C SER A 662 -24.67 5.01 28.94
N ILE A 663 -23.43 5.29 29.33
CA ILE A 663 -22.84 6.65 29.28
C ILE A 663 -22.65 7.11 27.82
N GLN A 664 -22.12 6.24 26.94
CA GLN A 664 -21.97 6.52 25.51
C GLN A 664 -23.30 6.94 24.88
N ASN A 665 -24.39 6.22 25.17
CA ASN A 665 -25.69 6.48 24.59
C ASN A 665 -26.21 7.87 24.95
N ILE A 666 -26.12 8.26 26.23
CA ILE A 666 -26.52 9.62 26.66
C ILE A 666 -25.62 10.69 26.04
N PHE A 667 -24.30 10.47 26.05
CA PHE A 667 -23.36 11.42 25.44
C PHE A 667 -23.66 11.62 23.96
N TYR A 668 -23.90 10.54 23.20
CA TYR A 668 -24.22 10.62 21.78
C TYR A 668 -25.61 11.16 21.48
N ASP A 669 -26.60 10.93 22.35
CA ASP A 669 -27.91 11.56 22.21
C ASP A 669 -27.80 13.10 22.31
N ILE A 670 -26.94 13.59 23.21
CA ILE A 670 -26.62 15.02 23.31
C ILE A 670 -25.92 15.49 22.04
N VAL A 671 -24.75 14.94 21.70
CA VAL A 671 -23.90 15.53 20.65
C VAL A 671 -24.35 15.22 19.22
N LYS A 672 -25.07 14.11 18.97
CA LYS A 672 -25.55 13.73 17.63
C LYS A 672 -27.01 14.04 17.40
N ASN A 673 -27.88 13.93 18.41
CA ASN A 673 -29.31 14.21 18.25
C ASN A 673 -29.71 15.60 18.76
N GLY A 674 -28.81 16.30 19.46
CA GLY A 674 -29.08 17.61 20.02
C GLY A 674 -30.04 17.58 21.20
N ASN A 675 -30.17 16.44 21.89
CA ASN A 675 -30.99 16.27 23.09
C ASN A 675 -30.15 16.61 24.31
N ASP A 676 -30.05 17.91 24.59
CA ASP A 676 -29.12 18.46 25.55
C ASP A 676 -29.85 19.02 26.78
N PRO A 677 -30.10 18.20 27.81
CA PRO A 677 -30.75 18.66 29.03
C PRO A 677 -29.86 19.58 29.88
N TYR A 678 -28.57 19.70 29.55
CA TYR A 678 -27.57 20.42 30.33
C TYR A 678 -27.21 21.80 29.76
N GLY A 679 -27.65 22.10 28.54
CA GLY A 679 -27.29 23.35 27.86
C GLY A 679 -25.82 23.43 27.45
N TRP A 680 -25.21 22.28 27.13
CA TRP A 680 -23.84 22.15 26.62
C TRP A 680 -23.66 22.53 25.15
N LEU A 681 -24.72 22.69 24.36
CA LEU A 681 -24.63 22.94 22.92
C LEU A 681 -24.77 24.42 22.55
N THR A 682 -23.71 24.97 21.95
CA THR A 682 -23.74 26.30 21.33
C THR A 682 -24.05 26.17 19.83
N TRP A 683 -25.23 26.64 19.41
CA TRP A 683 -25.71 26.50 18.04
C TRP A 683 -24.99 27.41 17.04
N VAL A 684 -24.55 26.84 15.92
CA VAL A 684 -23.99 27.57 14.77
C VAL A 684 -25.16 28.02 13.89
N LYS A 685 -25.72 29.20 14.18
CA LYS A 685 -26.92 29.73 13.51
C LYS A 685 -26.67 30.34 12.13
#